data_AF-A0A9D8GIN8-F1
#
_entry.id   AF-A0A9D8GIN8-F1
#
_cell.length_a   1.000
_cell.length_b   1.000
_cell.length_c   1.000
_cell.angle_alpha   90.00
_cell.angle_beta   90.00
_cell.angle_gamma   90.00
#
_symmetry.space_group_name_H-M   'P 1'
#
loop_
_entity.id
_entity.type
_entity.pdbx_description
1 polymer ?
#
loop_
_entity_poly.entity_id
_entity_poly.type
_entity_poly.pdbx_seq_one_letter_code
_entity_poly.pdbx_strand_id
1 'polypeptide(L)'
;MADVHLERRGGVAVLTLDNAPVNALGVGLLTALSQRITDGLKDPDVKAFVMTGAGRAFVGGADIREFGKPRPKDAPTLRDVIEQIENSPKPFVAAINGACAGGGLELALGCHDRIASSKARIGLPEVKLGLIPGAGGTQRLPRLIGAEPALDLIVSGELVPGDRAAKLGIVSAVEDGDLVGAAVKRTEPMVGKAPQKLSERAEKIEAARGKPDLFANIRKETARRLRGYEAPQRCIDCVEAAVTLPFAEGLRKERETFTECVNSEQSKAQRHVFFAEREVAKIPDVPADTPTQPIRQAAVIGCGTMGGGIAMNFANAGIPVTVVESSQELLDKGLGIIKKNYAATAAKGRLSEPEMNKRVGLIKGTTDFGQIKDADIVIEAVFEEMDLKKEVFQKLDAVCKADAILATNTSTLDVDAIAAVTKRPEQVVGTHFFSPANVMRLLENVRGRKSSKQAVATVMNMAKTIGKIGVLVGVCDGFVGNRMLYAYTRQSNALVLEGALPQDVDKVIYDFGFPMGPFAMNDLAGIDVGWRIRKRRAKEGRENYQGYIVADKLAEMGRFGQKTGAGWFRYEAGNRTPIPDPMVEELVLKTSAEMGIKRREIDAQEILERCMYPLINEGARILEEGLALRASDIDIIWINGYGFPAHRGGPMFYADQVGLPRILAVMRDLHAKQGDVLKPAALLERLAGEGKGFKDLQAKS
;
A
#
# COMPACT_ATOMS: atom_id res chain seq x y z
N MET A 1 19.40 14.68 19.00
CA MET A 1 18.57 15.90 18.87
C MET A 1 18.70 16.39 17.43
N ALA A 2 17.69 17.08 16.89
CA ALA A 2 17.80 17.66 15.56
C ALA A 2 18.84 18.80 15.58
N ASP A 3 19.78 18.80 14.63
CA ASP A 3 20.84 19.79 14.54
C ASP A 3 21.23 20.07 13.07
N VAL A 4 21.97 21.15 12.86
CA VAL A 4 22.57 21.52 11.58
C VAL A 4 24.06 21.77 11.80
N HIS A 5 24.87 20.81 11.36
CA HIS A 5 26.33 20.89 11.45
C HIS A 5 26.85 21.86 10.39
N LEU A 6 27.79 22.72 10.78
CA LEU A 6 28.45 23.67 9.89
C LEU A 6 29.92 23.29 9.72
N GLU A 7 30.34 23.07 8.48
CA GLU A 7 31.74 22.89 8.08
C GLU A 7 32.13 24.02 7.12
N ARG A 8 33.26 24.70 7.36
CA ARG A 8 33.81 25.67 6.39
C ARG A 8 34.77 24.98 5.43
N ARG A 9 34.55 25.12 4.13
CA ARG A 9 35.49 24.71 3.06
C ARG A 9 35.88 25.93 2.24
N GLY A 10 36.99 26.57 2.61
CA GLY A 10 37.35 27.88 2.08
C GLY A 10 36.25 28.90 2.38
N GLY A 11 35.79 29.63 1.36
CA GLY A 11 34.66 30.57 1.47
C GLY A 11 33.27 29.93 1.44
N VAL A 12 33.15 28.60 1.50
CA VAL A 12 31.86 27.90 1.40
C VAL A 12 31.44 27.34 2.76
N ALA A 13 30.23 27.69 3.21
CA ALA A 13 29.60 27.11 4.38
C ALA A 13 28.81 25.85 4.00
N VAL A 14 29.24 24.69 4.45
CA VAL A 14 28.55 23.40 4.25
C VAL A 14 27.63 23.14 5.44
N LEU A 15 26.32 23.15 5.20
CA LEU A 15 25.26 22.88 6.16
C LEU A 15 24.79 21.44 6.03
N THR A 16 25.04 20.61 7.05
CA THR A 16 24.60 19.21 7.09
C THR A 16 23.42 19.06 8.04
N LEU A 17 22.25 18.77 7.48
CA LEU A 17 21.00 18.55 8.23
C LEU A 17 21.06 17.20 8.93
N ASP A 18 20.87 17.16 10.25
CA ASP A 18 20.96 15.93 11.04
C ASP A 18 19.75 15.77 11.95
N ASN A 19 18.78 14.98 11.50
CA ASN A 19 17.62 14.59 12.29
C ASN A 19 17.18 13.17 11.91
N ALA A 20 17.91 12.17 12.42
CA ALA A 20 17.67 10.76 12.13
C ALA A 20 16.17 10.35 12.33
N PRO A 21 15.66 9.41 11.52
CA PRO A 21 16.39 8.59 10.54
C PRO A 21 16.40 9.12 9.11
N VAL A 22 15.71 10.24 8.84
CA VAL A 22 15.48 10.76 7.46
C VAL A 22 15.55 12.28 7.37
N ASN A 23 16.11 12.96 8.36
CA ASN A 23 16.25 14.41 8.42
C ASN A 23 14.91 15.14 8.24
N ALA A 24 13.87 14.68 8.95
CA ALA A 24 12.53 15.23 8.82
C ALA A 24 12.49 16.71 9.29
N LEU A 25 11.78 17.56 8.54
CA LEU A 25 11.67 19.00 8.78
C LEU A 25 10.65 19.30 9.89
N GLY A 26 11.04 18.99 11.12
CA GLY A 26 10.34 19.42 12.33
C GLY A 26 10.74 20.84 12.76
N VAL A 27 10.04 21.40 13.75
CA VAL A 27 10.30 22.74 14.30
C VAL A 27 11.78 22.94 14.68
N GLY A 28 12.38 21.97 15.36
CA GLY A 28 13.76 22.06 15.85
C GLY A 28 14.78 22.21 14.71
N LEU A 29 14.68 21.36 13.68
CA LEU A 29 15.61 21.38 12.54
C LEU A 29 15.47 22.67 11.73
N LEU A 30 14.23 23.15 11.50
CA LEU A 30 13.97 24.39 10.77
C LEU A 30 14.52 25.61 11.52
N THR A 31 14.39 25.63 12.85
CA THR A 31 14.93 26.71 13.69
C THR A 31 16.46 26.73 13.61
N ALA A 32 17.11 25.58 13.79
CA ALA A 32 18.56 25.47 13.68
C ALA A 32 19.06 25.88 12.28
N LEU A 33 18.39 25.42 11.22
CA LEU A 33 18.74 25.77 9.85
C LEU A 33 18.62 27.27 9.58
N SER A 34 17.50 27.90 9.96
CA SER A 34 17.29 29.33 9.76
C SER A 34 18.33 30.17 10.50
N GLN A 35 18.71 29.76 11.71
CA GLN A 35 19.77 30.41 12.48
C GLN A 35 21.13 30.29 11.78
N ARG A 36 21.52 29.09 11.33
CA ARG A 36 22.78 28.87 10.61
C ARG A 36 22.88 29.66 9.31
N ILE A 37 21.77 29.77 8.58
CA ILE A 37 21.70 30.60 7.37
C ILE A 37 21.90 32.07 7.75
N THR A 38 21.20 32.56 8.79
CA THR A 38 21.33 33.95 9.28
C THR A 38 22.77 34.28 9.66
N ASP A 39 23.42 33.40 10.41
CA ASP A 39 24.80 33.60 10.86
C ASP A 39 25.78 33.62 9.67
N GLY A 40 25.68 32.65 8.76
CA GLY A 40 26.51 32.60 7.57
C GLY A 40 26.27 33.75 6.59
N LEU A 41 25.07 34.34 6.57
CA LEU A 41 24.79 35.51 5.75
C LEU A 41 25.51 36.76 6.28
N LYS A 42 25.56 36.93 7.61
CA LYS A 42 26.27 38.04 8.28
C LYS A 42 27.79 37.90 8.20
N ASP A 43 28.28 36.69 8.03
CA ASP A 43 29.70 36.38 7.97
C ASP A 43 30.33 36.77 6.61
N PRO A 44 31.27 37.73 6.57
CA PRO A 44 31.87 38.18 5.31
C PRO A 44 32.78 37.13 4.66
N ASP A 45 33.28 36.15 5.42
CA ASP A 45 34.14 35.08 4.88
C ASP A 45 33.34 34.04 4.11
N VAL A 46 32.07 33.86 4.47
CA VAL A 46 31.16 32.98 3.75
C VAL A 46 30.72 33.68 2.46
N LYS A 47 31.06 33.09 1.32
CA LYS A 47 30.72 33.55 -0.03
C LYS A 47 29.62 32.72 -0.67
N ALA A 48 29.43 31.48 -0.24
CA ALA A 48 28.40 30.57 -0.73
C ALA A 48 28.02 29.51 0.31
N PHE A 49 26.94 28.80 0.04
CA PHE A 49 26.45 27.70 0.88
C PHE A 49 26.30 26.41 0.07
N VAL A 50 26.59 25.29 0.72
CA VAL A 50 26.19 23.96 0.27
C VAL A 50 25.30 23.36 1.35
N MET A 51 24.19 22.76 0.98
CA MET A 51 23.31 22.06 1.91
C MET A 51 23.24 20.58 1.58
N THR A 52 23.40 19.72 2.57
CA THR A 52 23.27 18.26 2.44
C THR A 52 22.62 17.66 3.68
N GLY A 53 22.35 16.35 3.68
CA GLY A 53 21.80 15.65 4.84
C GLY A 53 22.75 14.59 5.40
N ALA A 54 22.75 14.40 6.71
CA ALA A 54 23.47 13.33 7.37
C ALA A 54 22.85 11.96 7.03
N GLY A 55 23.70 10.92 6.98
CA GLY A 55 23.25 9.54 6.77
C GLY A 55 22.70 9.28 5.36
N ARG A 56 21.52 8.66 5.29
CA ARG A 56 20.95 8.09 4.04
C ARG A 56 19.93 9.00 3.32
N ALA A 57 19.68 10.19 3.83
CA ALA A 57 18.67 11.10 3.32
C ALA A 57 19.23 12.50 3.22
N PHE A 58 18.80 13.23 2.20
CA PHE A 58 18.90 14.69 2.21
C PHE A 58 17.87 15.19 3.22
N VAL A 59 16.59 15.04 2.86
CA VAL A 59 15.41 15.34 3.70
C VAL A 59 14.25 14.46 3.23
N GLY A 60 13.68 13.67 4.14
CA GLY A 60 12.55 12.77 3.88
C GLY A 60 11.17 13.45 3.82
N GLY A 61 11.11 14.76 4.08
CA GLY A 61 9.90 15.58 4.07
C GLY A 61 9.63 16.27 5.41
N ALA A 62 8.42 16.80 5.56
CA ALA A 62 7.95 17.35 6.82
C ALA A 62 7.83 16.26 7.91
N ASP A 63 7.95 16.64 9.18
CA ASP A 63 7.62 15.72 10.26
C ASP A 63 6.10 15.56 10.39
N ILE A 64 5.56 14.50 9.79
CA ILE A 64 4.13 14.21 9.77
C ILE A 64 3.56 14.04 11.20
N ARG A 65 4.41 13.72 12.19
CA ARG A 65 3.99 13.59 13.60
C ARG A 65 3.68 14.95 14.24
N GLU A 66 4.11 16.05 13.64
CA GLU A 66 3.81 17.42 14.10
C GLU A 66 2.52 17.97 13.48
N PHE A 67 1.92 17.30 12.49
CA PHE A 67 0.70 17.80 11.84
C PHE A 67 -0.48 17.82 12.81
N GLY A 68 -1.21 18.94 12.82
CA GLY A 68 -2.34 19.18 13.73
C GLY A 68 -1.93 19.53 15.17
N LYS A 69 -0.63 19.61 15.48
CA LYS A 69 -0.15 20.05 16.80
C LYS A 69 0.09 21.56 16.83
N PRO A 70 -0.04 22.22 18.00
CA PRO A 70 0.35 23.62 18.15
C PRO A 70 1.82 23.83 17.80
N ARG A 71 2.11 24.89 17.04
CA ARG A 71 3.46 25.32 16.68
C ARG A 71 3.81 26.59 17.47
N PRO A 72 5.05 26.75 17.97
CA PRO A 72 5.49 28.03 18.52
C PRO A 72 5.35 29.15 17.49
N LYS A 73 4.84 30.32 17.91
CA LYS A 73 4.53 31.43 17.00
C LYS A 73 5.77 31.96 16.28
N ASP A 74 6.91 31.99 16.96
CA ASP A 74 8.16 32.56 16.43
C ASP A 74 9.04 31.52 15.70
N ALA A 75 8.61 30.26 15.63
CA ALA A 75 9.39 29.22 14.99
C ALA A 75 9.27 29.31 13.45
N PRO A 76 10.39 29.40 12.70
CA PRO A 76 10.37 29.56 11.26
C PRO A 76 9.71 28.35 10.60
N THR A 77 8.78 28.59 9.67
CA THR A 77 8.17 27.57 8.83
C THR A 77 9.12 27.17 7.70
N LEU A 78 8.82 26.06 7.03
CA LEU A 78 9.58 25.65 5.84
C LEU A 78 9.57 26.75 4.76
N ARG A 79 8.48 27.50 4.62
CA ARG A 79 8.40 28.59 3.64
C ARG A 79 9.30 29.76 4.00
N ASP A 80 9.38 30.11 5.27
CA ASP A 80 10.27 31.18 5.74
C ASP A 80 11.73 30.82 5.47
N VAL A 81 12.11 29.56 5.69
CA VAL A 81 13.47 29.06 5.36
C VAL A 81 13.71 29.04 3.84
N ILE A 82 12.74 28.60 3.04
CA ILE A 82 12.86 28.60 1.58
C ILE A 82 13.02 30.03 1.06
N GLU A 83 12.23 30.98 1.58
CA GLU A 83 12.32 32.39 1.22
C GLU A 83 13.66 32.99 1.61
N GLN A 84 14.18 32.64 2.79
CA GLN A 84 15.51 33.04 3.25
C GLN A 84 16.63 32.54 2.31
N ILE A 85 16.51 31.31 1.81
CA ILE A 85 17.47 30.72 0.87
C ILE A 85 17.35 31.37 -0.50
N GLU A 86 16.13 31.46 -1.04
CA GLU A 86 15.88 31.94 -2.41
C GLU A 86 16.17 33.42 -2.58
N ASN A 87 16.00 34.24 -1.53
CA ASN A 87 16.35 35.66 -1.54
C ASN A 87 17.80 35.93 -1.07
N SER A 88 18.59 34.89 -0.79
CA SER A 88 19.96 35.06 -0.33
C SER A 88 20.82 35.76 -1.39
N PRO A 89 21.62 36.79 -1.01
CA PRO A 89 22.60 37.40 -1.92
C PRO A 89 23.80 36.47 -2.20
N LYS A 90 23.93 35.38 -1.46
CA LYS A 90 24.99 34.36 -1.62
C LYS A 90 24.38 33.08 -2.22
N PRO A 91 25.06 32.41 -3.18
CA PRO A 91 24.52 31.22 -3.82
C PRO A 91 24.40 30.03 -2.85
N PHE A 92 23.42 29.16 -3.13
CA PHE A 92 23.11 27.94 -2.37
C PHE A 92 23.05 26.77 -3.35
N VAL A 93 23.79 25.70 -3.06
CA VAL A 93 23.78 24.45 -3.83
C VAL A 93 23.28 23.32 -2.95
N ALA A 94 22.20 22.64 -3.34
CA ALA A 94 21.74 21.44 -2.67
C ALA A 94 22.51 20.21 -3.18
N ALA A 95 23.17 19.50 -2.26
CA ALA A 95 23.86 18.24 -2.50
C ALA A 95 22.99 17.07 -1.99
N ILE A 96 22.19 16.49 -2.88
CA ILE A 96 21.15 15.49 -2.55
C ILE A 96 21.78 14.08 -2.50
N ASN A 97 22.14 13.65 -1.29
CA ASN A 97 22.82 12.38 -1.03
C ASN A 97 21.88 11.15 -0.97
N GLY A 98 20.57 11.34 -0.91
CA GLY A 98 19.62 10.24 -0.73
C GLY A 98 18.17 10.63 -0.94
N ALA A 99 17.29 10.21 -0.03
CA ALA A 99 15.87 10.61 -0.09
C ALA A 99 15.71 12.13 -0.03
N CYS A 100 14.96 12.69 -0.98
CA CYS A 100 14.61 14.11 -1.10
C CYS A 100 13.13 14.20 -1.49
N ALA A 101 12.27 14.12 -0.48
CA ALA A 101 10.84 13.91 -0.67
C ALA A 101 10.03 15.06 -0.06
N GLY A 102 8.99 15.48 -0.78
CA GLY A 102 8.03 16.50 -0.35
C GLY A 102 8.72 17.80 0.04
N GLY A 103 8.52 18.26 1.28
CA GLY A 103 9.23 19.42 1.84
C GLY A 103 10.76 19.41 1.68
N GLY A 104 11.40 18.23 1.55
CA GLY A 104 12.82 18.14 1.22
C GLY A 104 13.15 18.60 -0.20
N LEU A 105 12.31 18.24 -1.18
CA LEU A 105 12.44 18.75 -2.53
C LEU A 105 12.01 20.23 -2.59
N GLU A 106 10.99 20.65 -1.85
CA GLU A 106 10.62 22.08 -1.77
C GLU A 106 11.77 22.94 -1.22
N LEU A 107 12.48 22.43 -0.19
CA LEU A 107 13.69 23.06 0.32
C LEU A 107 14.81 23.15 -0.73
N ALA A 108 15.05 22.05 -1.46
CA ALA A 108 16.05 22.02 -2.54
C ALA A 108 15.67 22.92 -3.74
N LEU A 109 14.36 23.09 -4.03
CA LEU A 109 13.86 24.01 -5.04
C LEU A 109 14.08 25.48 -4.66
N GLY A 110 14.17 25.78 -3.36
CA GLY A 110 14.59 27.10 -2.87
C GLY A 110 16.07 27.41 -3.14
N CYS A 111 16.91 26.39 -3.30
CA CYS A 111 18.34 26.56 -3.62
C CYS A 111 18.55 27.03 -5.06
N HIS A 112 19.69 27.66 -5.31
CA HIS A 112 20.04 28.24 -6.61
C HIS A 112 20.54 27.18 -7.62
N ASP A 113 21.18 26.12 -7.14
CA ASP A 113 21.52 24.91 -7.91
C ASP A 113 21.29 23.63 -7.09
N ARG A 114 21.18 22.48 -7.76
CA ARG A 114 20.94 21.16 -7.16
C ARG A 114 21.74 20.09 -7.90
N ILE A 115 22.47 19.26 -7.17
CA ILE A 115 23.07 18.02 -7.68
C ILE A 115 22.68 16.83 -6.81
N ALA A 116 22.72 15.62 -7.35
CA ALA A 116 22.29 14.43 -6.62
C ALA A 116 23.18 13.22 -6.85
N SER A 117 23.18 12.26 -5.91
CA SER A 117 23.64 10.90 -6.22
C SER A 117 22.66 10.19 -7.15
N SER A 118 23.14 9.23 -7.96
CA SER A 118 22.28 8.37 -8.78
C SER A 118 21.29 7.57 -7.93
N LYS A 119 21.65 7.27 -6.68
CA LYS A 119 20.84 6.55 -5.68
C LYS A 119 19.79 7.43 -5.00
N ALA A 120 19.81 8.75 -5.24
CA ALA A 120 18.82 9.66 -4.67
C ALA A 120 17.39 9.28 -5.11
N ARG A 121 16.40 9.56 -4.27
CA ARG A 121 14.98 9.36 -4.59
C ARG A 121 14.25 10.67 -4.37
N ILE A 122 13.84 11.31 -5.46
CA ILE A 122 13.47 12.72 -5.51
C ILE A 122 12.02 12.86 -6.00
N GLY A 123 11.17 13.62 -5.29
CA GLY A 123 9.80 13.88 -5.73
C GLY A 123 8.90 14.50 -4.65
N LEU A 124 7.62 14.66 -4.98
CA LEU A 124 6.59 15.32 -4.14
C LEU A 124 5.44 14.34 -3.82
N PRO A 125 5.58 13.47 -2.79
CA PRO A 125 4.63 12.39 -2.50
C PRO A 125 3.43 12.81 -1.63
N GLU A 126 3.21 14.10 -1.38
CA GLU A 126 2.15 14.63 -0.50
C GLU A 126 0.76 14.10 -0.85
N VAL A 127 0.48 13.89 -2.14
CA VAL A 127 -0.79 13.33 -2.63
C VAL A 127 -1.13 11.97 -2.00
N LYS A 128 -0.12 11.17 -1.64
CA LYS A 128 -0.28 9.87 -0.97
C LYS A 128 -0.72 9.97 0.49
N LEU A 129 -0.72 11.18 1.05
CA LEU A 129 -1.19 11.51 2.39
C LEU A 129 -2.49 12.32 2.35
N GLY A 130 -3.14 12.41 1.19
CA GLY A 130 -4.30 13.28 0.97
C GLY A 130 -3.96 14.77 1.05
N LEU A 131 -2.72 15.13 0.70
CA LEU A 131 -2.19 16.49 0.78
C LEU A 131 -1.74 16.98 -0.60
N ILE A 132 -1.35 18.25 -0.67
CA ILE A 132 -0.60 18.82 -1.79
C ILE A 132 0.78 19.26 -1.27
N PRO A 133 1.79 19.48 -2.14
CA PRO A 133 3.00 20.22 -1.77
C PRO A 133 2.59 21.63 -1.29
N GLY A 134 3.07 22.03 -0.11
CA GLY A 134 2.52 23.18 0.62
C GLY A 134 3.53 24.26 1.01
N ALA A 135 4.76 24.15 0.51
CA ALA A 135 5.85 25.11 0.70
C ALA A 135 6.43 25.62 -0.64
N GLY A 136 5.59 25.65 -1.67
CA GLY A 136 5.84 26.19 -2.99
C GLY A 136 6.24 25.15 -4.03
N GLY A 137 6.15 23.86 -3.73
CA GLY A 137 6.45 22.78 -4.67
C GLY A 137 5.55 22.81 -5.90
N THR A 138 4.25 23.12 -5.75
CA THR A 138 3.32 23.22 -6.88
C THR A 138 3.57 24.47 -7.74
N GLN A 139 4.32 25.44 -7.22
CA GLN A 139 4.63 26.71 -7.90
C GLN A 139 6.01 26.67 -8.57
N ARG A 140 7.03 26.16 -7.87
CA ARG A 140 8.43 26.14 -8.31
C ARG A 140 8.75 24.98 -9.25
N LEU A 141 8.18 23.79 -9.03
CA LEU A 141 8.48 22.63 -9.88
C LEU A 141 8.02 22.85 -11.33
N PRO A 142 6.79 23.35 -11.62
CA PRO A 142 6.39 23.65 -12.99
C PRO A 142 7.26 24.71 -13.67
N ARG A 143 7.75 25.71 -12.93
CA ARG A 143 8.70 26.73 -13.44
C ARG A 143 10.05 26.14 -13.81
N LEU A 144 10.47 25.07 -13.14
CA LEU A 144 11.74 24.39 -13.41
C LEU A 144 11.67 23.45 -14.61
N ILE A 145 10.63 22.60 -14.66
CA ILE A 145 10.58 21.46 -15.59
C ILE A 145 9.42 21.50 -16.58
N GLY A 146 8.50 22.47 -16.45
CA GLY A 146 7.27 22.57 -17.23
C GLY A 146 6.06 21.96 -16.49
N ALA A 147 4.86 22.37 -16.89
CA ALA A 147 3.61 21.98 -16.21
C ALA A 147 3.32 20.48 -16.30
N GLU A 148 3.48 19.86 -17.46
CA GLU A 148 3.20 18.44 -17.70
C GLU A 148 4.03 17.48 -16.85
N PRO A 149 5.38 17.51 -16.89
CA PRO A 149 6.18 16.62 -16.06
C PRO A 149 6.06 16.93 -14.56
N ALA A 150 5.74 18.18 -14.19
CA ALA A 150 5.42 18.51 -12.80
C ALA A 150 4.10 17.88 -12.35
N LEU A 151 3.05 17.90 -13.18
CA LEU A 151 1.78 17.23 -12.90
C LEU A 151 1.96 15.72 -12.77
N ASP A 152 2.74 15.09 -13.65
CA ASP A 152 3.05 13.66 -13.55
C ASP A 152 3.64 13.30 -12.17
N LEU A 153 4.64 14.06 -11.72
CA LEU A 153 5.29 13.81 -10.42
C LEU A 153 4.38 14.13 -9.22
N ILE A 154 3.67 15.26 -9.24
CA ILE A 154 2.87 15.74 -8.11
C ILE A 154 1.60 14.89 -7.94
N VAL A 155 0.92 14.54 -9.05
CA VAL A 155 -0.34 13.78 -9.02
C VAL A 155 -0.11 12.29 -8.78
N SER A 156 1.03 11.74 -9.22
CA SER A 156 1.41 10.35 -8.90
C SER A 156 2.06 10.20 -7.52
N GLY A 157 2.74 11.25 -7.06
CA GLY A 157 3.61 11.21 -5.89
C GLY A 157 4.81 10.26 -6.04
N GLU A 158 5.24 9.96 -7.28
CA GLU A 158 6.39 9.11 -7.56
C GLU A 158 7.70 9.78 -7.10
N LEU A 159 8.63 8.96 -6.59
CA LEU A 159 10.01 9.39 -6.35
C LEU A 159 10.91 8.83 -7.44
N VAL A 160 11.49 9.71 -8.24
CA VAL A 160 12.37 9.35 -9.36
C VAL A 160 13.83 9.21 -8.90
N PRO A 161 14.61 8.31 -9.50
CA PRO A 161 16.06 8.21 -9.26
C PRO A 161 16.81 9.46 -9.76
N GLY A 162 18.03 9.67 -9.27
CA GLY A 162 18.83 10.87 -9.57
C GLY A 162 19.10 11.09 -11.06
N ASP A 163 19.29 10.01 -11.82
CA ASP A 163 19.50 10.05 -13.28
C ASP A 163 18.24 10.53 -14.02
N ARG A 164 17.05 10.05 -13.64
CA ARG A 164 15.78 10.54 -14.20
C ARG A 164 15.51 11.98 -13.75
N ALA A 165 15.83 12.34 -12.52
CA ALA A 165 15.72 13.72 -12.03
C ALA A 165 16.61 14.69 -12.85
N ALA A 166 17.81 14.25 -13.24
CA ALA A 166 18.69 15.05 -14.10
C ALA A 166 18.14 15.21 -15.52
N LYS A 167 17.62 14.13 -16.12
CA LYS A 167 16.95 14.17 -17.43
C LYS A 167 15.74 15.10 -17.46
N LEU A 168 14.99 15.17 -16.35
CA LEU A 168 13.86 16.08 -16.20
C LEU A 168 14.28 17.53 -15.92
N GLY A 169 15.54 17.78 -15.53
CA GLY A 169 16.04 19.10 -15.15
C GLY A 169 15.77 19.50 -13.69
N ILE A 170 15.37 18.57 -12.83
CA ILE A 170 15.17 18.81 -11.39
C ILE A 170 16.52 19.07 -10.71
N VAL A 171 17.54 18.29 -11.10
CA VAL A 171 18.94 18.46 -10.70
C VAL A 171 19.79 18.72 -11.93
N SER A 172 20.85 19.49 -11.77
CA SER A 172 21.74 19.91 -12.88
C SER A 172 22.87 18.92 -13.15
N ALA A 173 23.16 18.00 -12.23
CA ALA A 173 24.11 16.91 -12.42
C ALA A 173 23.89 15.75 -11.43
N VAL A 174 24.49 14.60 -11.78
CA VAL A 174 24.58 13.41 -10.92
C VAL A 174 26.03 13.15 -10.55
N GLU A 175 26.31 12.90 -9.26
CA GLU A 175 27.64 12.61 -8.72
C GLU A 175 27.56 11.53 -7.62
N ASP A 176 28.32 10.45 -7.75
CA ASP A 176 28.33 9.32 -6.81
C ASP A 176 29.60 9.21 -5.96
N GLY A 177 30.63 10.01 -6.26
CA GLY A 177 31.85 10.14 -5.47
C GLY A 177 31.70 11.16 -4.33
N ASP A 178 32.59 12.16 -4.29
CA ASP A 178 32.52 13.26 -3.33
C ASP A 178 31.45 14.29 -3.74
N LEU A 179 30.18 13.95 -3.49
CA LEU A 179 29.03 14.78 -3.81
C LEU A 179 29.11 16.18 -3.17
N VAL A 180 29.58 16.28 -1.92
CA VAL A 180 29.71 17.56 -1.22
C VAL A 180 30.83 18.39 -1.84
N GLY A 181 31.99 17.80 -2.12
CA GLY A 181 33.09 18.48 -2.81
C GLY A 181 32.69 18.93 -4.22
N ALA A 182 31.93 18.13 -4.95
CA ALA A 182 31.38 18.54 -6.24
C ALA A 182 30.41 19.73 -6.10
N ALA A 183 29.54 19.74 -5.09
CA ALA A 183 28.65 20.87 -4.81
C ALA A 183 29.42 22.14 -4.43
N VAL A 184 30.49 22.03 -3.64
CA VAL A 184 31.37 23.15 -3.29
C VAL A 184 31.97 23.76 -4.56
N LYS A 185 32.54 22.95 -5.46
CA LYS A 185 33.10 23.42 -6.73
C LYS A 185 32.06 24.14 -7.61
N ARG A 186 30.79 23.71 -7.58
CA ARG A 186 29.72 24.38 -8.34
C ARG A 186 29.39 25.78 -7.84
N THR A 187 29.74 26.11 -6.59
CA THR A 187 29.54 27.48 -6.09
C THR A 187 30.52 28.48 -6.71
N GLU A 188 31.71 28.05 -7.11
CA GLU A 188 32.80 28.91 -7.61
C GLU A 188 32.35 29.86 -8.74
N PRO A 189 31.71 29.40 -9.84
CA PRO A 189 31.27 30.30 -10.91
C PRO A 189 30.06 31.18 -10.54
N MET A 190 29.41 30.93 -9.40
CA MET A 190 28.23 31.65 -8.92
C MET A 190 28.58 32.79 -7.96
N VAL A 191 29.74 32.70 -7.27
CA VAL A 191 30.17 33.73 -6.32
C VAL A 191 30.35 35.07 -7.02
N GLY A 192 29.87 36.14 -6.39
CA GLY A 192 29.93 37.50 -6.92
C GLY A 192 28.85 37.83 -7.95
N LYS A 193 27.97 36.89 -8.30
CA LYS A 193 26.79 37.13 -9.14
C LYS A 193 25.54 37.06 -8.29
N ALA A 194 24.56 37.92 -8.60
CA ALA A 194 23.22 37.80 -8.01
C ALA A 194 22.62 36.45 -8.41
N PRO A 195 22.28 35.56 -7.46
CA PRO A 195 21.67 34.29 -7.80
C PRO A 195 20.29 34.48 -8.47
N GLN A 196 20.01 33.72 -9.52
CA GLN A 196 18.69 33.74 -10.16
C GLN A 196 17.69 32.94 -9.33
N LYS A 197 16.57 33.57 -8.94
CA LYS A 197 15.50 32.92 -8.19
C LYS A 197 14.70 31.99 -9.10
N LEU A 198 14.25 30.85 -8.57
CA LEU A 198 13.43 29.92 -9.34
C LEU A 198 12.00 30.44 -9.52
N SER A 199 11.48 31.15 -8.52
CA SER A 199 10.18 31.84 -8.56
C SER A 199 10.02 32.85 -9.70
N GLU A 200 11.12 33.46 -10.14
CA GLU A 200 11.16 34.45 -11.23
C GLU A 200 11.28 33.80 -12.62
N ARG A 201 11.49 32.47 -12.70
CA ARG A 201 11.49 31.74 -13.97
C ARG A 201 10.07 31.53 -14.48
N ALA A 202 9.86 31.71 -15.77
CA ALA A 202 8.55 31.58 -16.40
C ALA A 202 8.60 30.83 -17.75
N GLU A 203 9.78 30.72 -18.36
CA GLU A 203 9.99 30.19 -19.70
C GLU A 203 9.41 28.78 -19.92
N LYS A 204 9.41 27.93 -18.89
CA LYS A 204 8.86 26.57 -18.95
C LYS A 204 7.35 26.49 -18.76
N ILE A 205 6.74 27.46 -18.05
CA ILE A 205 5.30 27.50 -17.83
C ILE A 205 4.55 28.27 -18.93
N GLU A 206 5.23 29.17 -19.66
CA GLU A 206 4.64 29.88 -20.80
C GLU A 206 4.08 28.92 -21.86
N ALA A 207 4.74 27.78 -22.07
CA ALA A 207 4.27 26.77 -23.02
C ALA A 207 2.88 26.18 -22.66
N ALA A 208 2.43 26.30 -21.41
CA ALA A 208 1.12 25.86 -20.92
C ALA A 208 0.10 27.01 -20.77
N ARG A 209 0.52 28.28 -20.91
CA ARG A 209 -0.37 29.43 -20.77
C ARG A 209 -1.42 29.44 -21.88
N GLY A 210 -2.68 29.71 -21.52
CA GLY A 210 -3.80 29.74 -22.47
C GLY A 210 -4.23 28.36 -23.01
N LYS A 211 -3.79 27.25 -22.40
CA LYS A 211 -4.14 25.88 -22.80
C LYS A 211 -4.95 25.14 -21.72
N PRO A 212 -6.21 25.52 -21.47
CA PRO A 212 -7.05 24.87 -20.45
C PRO A 212 -7.26 23.38 -20.72
N ASP A 213 -7.26 22.97 -21.99
CA ASP A 213 -7.42 21.57 -22.40
C ASP A 213 -6.31 20.66 -21.84
N LEU A 214 -5.10 21.19 -21.59
CA LEU A 214 -4.02 20.42 -21.00
C LEU A 214 -4.44 19.85 -19.64
N PHE A 215 -4.94 20.72 -18.76
CA PHE A 215 -5.36 20.33 -17.43
C PHE A 215 -6.66 19.53 -17.46
N ALA A 216 -7.60 19.85 -18.36
CA ALA A 216 -8.82 19.07 -18.56
C ALA A 216 -8.53 17.62 -18.98
N ASN A 217 -7.55 17.40 -19.87
CA ASN A 217 -7.13 16.07 -20.31
C ASN A 217 -6.53 15.27 -19.15
N ILE A 218 -5.65 15.87 -18.33
CA ILE A 218 -5.05 15.20 -17.17
C ILE A 218 -6.13 14.82 -16.14
N ARG A 219 -7.12 15.68 -15.90
CA ARG A 219 -8.28 15.35 -15.05
C ARG A 219 -9.03 14.14 -15.60
N LYS A 220 -9.33 14.13 -16.90
CA LYS A 220 -10.03 13.03 -17.59
C LYS A 220 -9.25 11.71 -17.51
N GLU A 221 -7.94 11.75 -17.76
CA GLU A 221 -7.05 10.57 -17.74
C GLU A 221 -6.92 9.96 -16.34
N THR A 222 -6.96 10.78 -15.29
CA THR A 222 -6.77 10.34 -13.91
C THR A 222 -8.08 10.02 -13.18
N ALA A 223 -9.23 10.54 -13.63
CA ALA A 223 -10.54 10.44 -12.96
C ALA A 223 -10.92 9.00 -12.56
N ARG A 224 -10.73 8.03 -13.46
CA ARG A 224 -11.06 6.62 -13.17
C ARG A 224 -10.16 6.02 -12.10
N ARG A 225 -8.84 6.30 -12.16
CA ARG A 225 -7.84 5.74 -11.24
C ARG A 225 -7.90 6.38 -9.86
N LEU A 226 -8.26 7.66 -9.79
CA LEU A 226 -8.26 8.47 -8.57
C LEU A 226 -9.68 8.75 -8.06
N ARG A 227 -10.65 7.91 -8.44
CA ARG A 227 -12.04 8.02 -8.03
C ARG A 227 -12.16 8.11 -6.51
N GLY A 228 -12.88 9.13 -6.05
CA GLY A 228 -13.08 9.40 -4.63
C GLY A 228 -11.95 10.17 -3.94
N TYR A 229 -10.77 10.35 -4.56
CA TYR A 229 -9.67 11.11 -3.95
C TYR A 229 -9.76 12.60 -4.28
N GLU A 230 -9.68 13.46 -3.27
CA GLU A 230 -9.73 14.93 -3.44
C GLU A 230 -8.35 15.54 -3.76
N ALA A 231 -7.30 15.06 -3.09
CA ALA A 231 -5.97 15.66 -3.17
C ALA A 231 -5.37 15.71 -4.59
N PRO A 232 -5.53 14.70 -5.46
CA PRO A 232 -5.06 14.77 -6.85
C PRO A 232 -5.66 15.94 -7.64
N GLN A 233 -6.96 16.18 -7.47
CA GLN A 233 -7.63 17.28 -8.15
C GLN A 233 -7.10 18.63 -7.66
N ARG A 234 -6.91 18.76 -6.34
CA ARG A 234 -6.30 19.94 -5.72
C ARG A 234 -4.84 20.17 -6.16
N CYS A 235 -4.06 19.10 -6.34
CA CYS A 235 -2.72 19.20 -6.94
C CYS A 235 -2.76 19.81 -8.34
N ILE A 236 -3.69 19.36 -9.20
CA ILE A 236 -3.87 19.90 -10.55
C ILE A 236 -4.23 21.39 -10.47
N ASP A 237 -5.16 21.76 -9.58
CA ASP A 237 -5.63 23.15 -9.42
C ASP A 237 -4.53 24.11 -8.95
N CYS A 238 -3.59 23.62 -8.13
CA CYS A 238 -2.45 24.41 -7.67
C CYS A 238 -1.35 24.54 -8.73
N VAL A 239 -1.10 23.50 -9.53
CA VAL A 239 -0.15 23.60 -10.66
C VAL A 239 -0.74 24.46 -11.78
N GLU A 240 -2.04 24.40 -12.03
CA GLU A 240 -2.72 25.31 -12.97
C GLU A 240 -2.61 26.77 -12.52
N ALA A 241 -2.70 27.02 -11.21
CA ALA A 241 -2.47 28.35 -10.64
C ALA A 241 -1.03 28.84 -10.86
N ALA A 242 -0.05 27.95 -10.88
CA ALA A 242 1.34 28.32 -11.16
C ALA A 242 1.51 28.89 -12.58
N VAL A 243 0.66 28.49 -13.53
CA VAL A 243 0.64 28.94 -14.93
C VAL A 243 -0.23 30.17 -15.13
N THR A 244 -1.34 30.28 -14.39
CA THR A 244 -2.39 31.28 -14.63
C THR A 244 -2.31 32.51 -13.72
N LEU A 245 -1.68 32.40 -12.54
CA LEU A 245 -1.60 33.47 -11.55
C LEU A 245 -0.15 33.98 -11.37
N PRO A 246 0.02 35.22 -10.87
CA PRO A 246 1.29 35.68 -10.32
C PRO A 246 1.80 34.73 -9.22
N PHE A 247 3.14 34.59 -9.10
CA PHE A 247 3.76 33.62 -8.19
C PHE A 247 3.28 33.75 -6.73
N ALA A 248 3.18 34.98 -6.22
CA ALA A 248 2.72 35.24 -4.85
C ALA A 248 1.27 34.81 -4.62
N GLU A 249 0.39 35.00 -5.61
CA GLU A 249 -1.00 34.56 -5.54
C GLU A 249 -1.12 33.03 -5.64
N GLY A 250 -0.33 32.41 -6.51
CA GLY A 250 -0.21 30.95 -6.61
C GLY A 250 0.25 30.31 -5.30
N LEU A 251 1.27 30.89 -4.64
CA LEU A 251 1.72 30.46 -3.31
C LEU A 251 0.62 30.61 -2.23
N ARG A 252 -0.16 31.68 -2.29
CA ARG A 252 -1.28 31.88 -1.36
C ARG A 252 -2.35 30.80 -1.56
N LYS A 253 -2.77 30.55 -2.80
CA LYS A 253 -3.72 29.48 -3.14
C LYS A 253 -3.21 28.12 -2.70
N GLU A 254 -1.95 27.79 -3.01
CA GLU A 254 -1.31 26.55 -2.55
C GLU A 254 -1.43 26.42 -1.02
N ARG A 255 -1.18 27.49 -0.27
CA ARG A 255 -1.27 27.39 1.19
C ARG A 255 -2.68 27.17 1.71
N GLU A 256 -3.64 27.91 1.16
CA GLU A 256 -5.05 27.77 1.52
C GLU A 256 -5.50 26.33 1.28
N THR A 257 -5.24 25.80 0.08
CA THR A 257 -5.55 24.41 -0.29
C THR A 257 -4.82 23.37 0.55
N PHE A 258 -3.55 23.58 0.89
CA PHE A 258 -2.81 22.69 1.81
C PHE A 258 -3.49 22.62 3.18
N THR A 259 -3.92 23.76 3.71
CA THR A 259 -4.55 23.86 5.04
C THR A 259 -5.90 23.14 5.06
N GLU A 260 -6.69 23.27 4.00
CA GLU A 260 -7.93 22.50 3.80
C GLU A 260 -7.66 21.00 3.73
N CYS A 261 -6.66 20.58 2.95
CA CYS A 261 -6.26 19.17 2.85
C CYS A 261 -5.85 18.59 4.21
N VAL A 262 -5.02 19.27 4.99
CA VAL A 262 -4.54 18.77 6.29
C VAL A 262 -5.69 18.43 7.23
N ASN A 263 -6.77 19.22 7.19
CA ASN A 263 -7.93 19.08 8.07
C ASN A 263 -9.01 18.13 7.52
N SER A 264 -8.90 17.68 6.27
CA SER A 264 -9.88 16.79 5.64
C SER A 264 -9.87 15.38 6.24
N GLU A 265 -11.01 14.71 6.20
CA GLU A 265 -11.13 13.31 6.62
C GLU A 265 -10.26 12.38 5.75
N GLN A 266 -10.12 12.68 4.45
CA GLN A 266 -9.26 11.88 3.56
C GLN A 266 -7.78 11.96 3.92
N SER A 267 -7.29 13.13 4.37
CA SER A 267 -5.90 13.23 4.79
C SER A 267 -5.68 12.57 6.14
N LYS A 268 -6.61 12.68 7.09
CA LYS A 268 -6.55 11.93 8.36
C LYS A 268 -6.47 10.42 8.11
N ALA A 269 -7.33 9.91 7.23
CA ALA A 269 -7.33 8.52 6.77
C ALA A 269 -6.01 8.10 6.14
N GLN A 270 -5.50 8.84 5.16
CA GLN A 270 -4.26 8.46 4.47
C GLN A 270 -3.01 8.58 5.35
N ARG A 271 -2.98 9.54 6.28
CA ARG A 271 -1.93 9.61 7.31
C ARG A 271 -1.99 8.41 8.27
N HIS A 272 -3.19 8.00 8.68
CA HIS A 272 -3.39 6.75 9.45
C HIS A 272 -2.80 5.55 8.70
N VAL A 273 -3.17 5.35 7.43
CA VAL A 273 -2.64 4.25 6.60
C VAL A 273 -1.12 4.29 6.51
N PHE A 274 -0.53 5.47 6.31
CA PHE A 274 0.92 5.63 6.23
C PHE A 274 1.66 5.18 7.50
N PHE A 275 1.11 5.47 8.67
CA PHE A 275 1.66 5.02 9.95
C PHE A 275 1.37 3.54 10.19
N ALA A 276 0.15 3.08 9.90
CA ALA A 276 -0.28 1.69 10.03
C ALA A 276 0.60 0.74 9.19
N GLU A 277 0.92 1.07 7.93
CA GLU A 277 1.81 0.28 7.07
C GLU A 277 3.24 0.12 7.65
N ARG A 278 3.69 1.05 8.51
CA ARG A 278 4.98 0.93 9.20
C ARG A 278 4.88 0.17 10.51
N GLU A 279 3.74 0.33 11.18
CA GLU A 279 3.51 -0.27 12.48
C GLU A 279 3.34 -1.79 12.37
N VAL A 280 2.79 -2.34 11.28
CA VAL A 280 2.64 -3.80 11.08
C VAL A 280 3.96 -4.58 11.21
N ALA A 281 5.11 -3.95 10.98
CA ALA A 281 6.42 -4.57 11.14
C ALA A 281 6.88 -4.70 12.60
N LYS A 282 6.21 -4.04 13.55
CA LYS A 282 6.54 -4.05 14.97
C LYS A 282 5.65 -5.04 15.71
N ILE A 283 6.25 -6.10 16.21
CA ILE A 283 5.57 -7.16 16.95
C ILE A 283 6.05 -7.09 18.40
N PRO A 284 5.18 -6.81 19.39
CA PRO A 284 5.61 -6.54 20.77
C PRO A 284 6.51 -7.63 21.37
N ASP A 285 6.21 -8.90 21.10
CA ASP A 285 6.96 -10.03 21.66
C ASP A 285 8.12 -10.54 20.76
N VAL A 286 8.35 -9.93 19.60
CA VAL A 286 9.49 -10.21 18.70
C VAL A 286 10.37 -8.96 18.60
N PRO A 287 11.38 -8.82 19.48
CA PRO A 287 12.28 -7.66 19.49
C PRO A 287 12.90 -7.35 18.12
N ALA A 288 13.15 -6.07 17.85
CA ALA A 288 13.68 -5.62 16.55
C ALA A 288 15.10 -6.15 16.22
N ASP A 289 15.85 -6.57 17.25
CA ASP A 289 17.16 -7.20 17.17
C ASP A 289 17.10 -8.74 17.12
N THR A 290 15.89 -9.34 17.06
CA THR A 290 15.72 -10.78 16.87
C THR A 290 16.46 -11.22 15.60
N PRO A 291 17.42 -12.16 15.69
CA PRO A 291 18.18 -12.61 14.52
C PRO A 291 17.25 -13.16 13.44
N THR A 292 17.44 -12.72 12.20
CA THR A 292 16.76 -13.27 11.02
C THR A 292 17.67 -14.18 10.23
N GLN A 293 17.13 -15.25 9.64
CA GLN A 293 17.90 -16.08 8.71
C GLN A 293 17.93 -15.42 7.32
N PRO A 294 19.11 -15.33 6.66
CA PRO A 294 19.17 -14.82 5.29
C PRO A 294 18.52 -15.82 4.31
N ILE A 295 17.53 -15.35 3.54
CA ILE A 295 16.94 -16.14 2.46
C ILE A 295 17.73 -15.88 1.17
N ARG A 296 18.58 -16.85 0.79
CA ARG A 296 19.41 -16.83 -0.42
C ARG A 296 18.82 -17.66 -1.54
N GLN A 297 18.07 -18.70 -1.20
CA GLN A 297 17.35 -19.53 -2.14
C GLN A 297 16.01 -19.97 -1.57
N ALA A 298 14.98 -19.90 -2.40
CA ALA A 298 13.63 -20.31 -2.05
C ALA A 298 13.20 -21.55 -2.85
N ALA A 299 12.22 -22.28 -2.34
CA ALA A 299 11.49 -23.26 -3.12
C ALA A 299 9.98 -23.02 -3.03
N VAL A 300 9.25 -23.41 -4.07
CA VAL A 300 7.79 -23.35 -4.11
C VAL A 300 7.25 -24.70 -4.53
N ILE A 301 6.33 -25.27 -3.75
CA ILE A 301 5.66 -26.53 -4.08
C ILE A 301 4.33 -26.20 -4.74
N GLY A 302 4.17 -26.57 -6.01
CA GLY A 302 3.05 -26.16 -6.83
C GLY A 302 3.42 -25.06 -7.83
N CYS A 303 3.16 -25.26 -9.12
CA CYS A 303 3.34 -24.26 -10.18
C CYS A 303 2.01 -23.75 -10.76
N GLY A 304 0.93 -23.82 -9.96
CA GLY A 304 -0.38 -23.24 -10.31
C GLY A 304 -0.39 -21.71 -10.25
N THR A 305 -1.60 -21.12 -10.28
CA THR A 305 -1.77 -19.65 -10.24
C THR A 305 -1.06 -18.97 -9.07
N MET A 306 -1.19 -19.55 -7.86
CA MET A 306 -0.53 -19.01 -6.67
C MET A 306 0.98 -19.26 -6.70
N GLY A 307 1.40 -20.52 -6.87
CA GLY A 307 2.80 -20.90 -6.83
C GLY A 307 3.67 -20.18 -7.87
N GLY A 308 3.19 -20.04 -9.11
CA GLY A 308 3.89 -19.26 -10.14
C GLY A 308 4.02 -17.78 -9.77
N GLY A 309 2.96 -17.18 -9.22
CA GLY A 309 3.01 -15.79 -8.74
C GLY A 309 3.94 -15.61 -7.53
N ILE A 310 4.01 -16.58 -6.62
CA ILE A 310 4.92 -16.60 -5.47
C ILE A 310 6.37 -16.68 -5.97
N ALA A 311 6.69 -17.60 -6.89
CA ALA A 311 8.01 -17.71 -7.48
C ALA A 311 8.48 -16.40 -8.15
N MET A 312 7.59 -15.71 -8.85
CA MET A 312 7.88 -14.39 -9.44
C MET A 312 8.27 -13.34 -8.40
N ASN A 313 7.71 -13.37 -7.18
CA ASN A 313 8.07 -12.40 -6.13
C ASN A 313 9.55 -12.57 -5.70
N PHE A 314 10.02 -13.80 -5.52
CA PHE A 314 11.43 -14.07 -5.19
C PHE A 314 12.36 -13.67 -6.34
N ALA A 315 12.03 -14.08 -7.57
CA ALA A 315 12.84 -13.74 -8.73
C ALA A 315 12.93 -12.22 -8.97
N ASN A 316 11.85 -11.47 -8.73
CA ASN A 316 11.85 -10.01 -8.79
C ASN A 316 12.77 -9.36 -7.75
N ALA A 317 12.95 -10.00 -6.58
CA ALA A 317 13.88 -9.57 -5.54
C ALA A 317 15.33 -10.06 -5.79
N GLY A 318 15.57 -10.80 -6.88
CA GLY A 318 16.89 -11.37 -7.20
C GLY A 318 17.22 -12.65 -6.43
N ILE A 319 16.22 -13.30 -5.82
CA ILE A 319 16.39 -14.55 -5.07
C ILE A 319 16.10 -15.73 -6.01
N PRO A 320 17.07 -16.64 -6.26
CA PRO A 320 16.83 -17.89 -6.97
C PRO A 320 15.69 -18.71 -6.33
N VAL A 321 14.84 -19.28 -7.17
CA VAL A 321 13.71 -20.10 -6.74
C VAL A 321 13.57 -21.38 -7.55
N THR A 322 13.41 -22.50 -6.86
CA THR A 322 13.12 -23.81 -7.46
C THR A 322 11.65 -24.15 -7.25
N VAL A 323 10.92 -24.36 -8.34
CA VAL A 323 9.52 -24.79 -8.32
C VAL A 323 9.45 -26.30 -8.48
N VAL A 324 8.79 -26.97 -7.54
CA VAL A 324 8.56 -28.41 -7.56
C VAL A 324 7.12 -28.68 -7.96
N GLU A 325 6.91 -29.57 -8.92
CA GLU A 325 5.57 -29.98 -9.35
C GLU A 325 5.45 -31.50 -9.51
N SER A 326 4.23 -32.02 -9.44
CA SER A 326 3.91 -33.45 -9.46
C SER A 326 4.18 -34.15 -10.81
N SER A 327 4.16 -33.42 -11.92
CA SER A 327 4.46 -33.95 -13.26
C SER A 327 5.15 -32.91 -14.14
N GLN A 328 5.91 -33.39 -15.13
CA GLN A 328 6.60 -32.52 -16.09
C GLN A 328 5.61 -31.65 -16.90
N GLU A 329 4.45 -32.20 -17.25
CA GLU A 329 3.40 -31.47 -17.99
C GLU A 329 2.88 -30.26 -17.20
N LEU A 330 2.56 -30.46 -15.92
CA LEU A 330 2.09 -29.37 -15.04
C LEU A 330 3.20 -28.34 -14.78
N LEU A 331 4.44 -28.81 -14.65
CA LEU A 331 5.61 -27.95 -14.50
C LEU A 331 5.79 -27.03 -15.71
N ASP A 332 5.82 -27.61 -16.92
CA ASP A 332 6.01 -26.88 -18.18
C ASP A 332 4.89 -25.85 -18.39
N LYS A 333 3.65 -26.24 -18.08
CA LYS A 333 2.48 -25.35 -18.13
C LYS A 333 2.66 -24.14 -17.20
N GLY A 334 3.03 -24.39 -15.94
CA GLY A 334 3.22 -23.34 -14.94
C GLY A 334 4.37 -22.39 -15.29
N LEU A 335 5.54 -22.92 -15.68
CA LEU A 335 6.68 -22.13 -16.14
C LEU A 335 6.34 -21.30 -17.39
N GLY A 336 5.55 -21.88 -18.31
CA GLY A 336 5.04 -21.17 -19.48
C GLY A 336 4.16 -19.96 -19.12
N ILE A 337 3.31 -20.08 -18.10
CA ILE A 337 2.47 -18.97 -17.60
C ILE A 337 3.34 -17.87 -16.98
N ILE A 338 4.36 -18.23 -16.17
CA ILE A 338 5.31 -17.28 -15.59
C ILE A 338 6.00 -16.47 -16.69
N LYS A 339 6.52 -17.14 -17.74
CA LYS A 339 7.17 -16.48 -18.87
C LYS A 339 6.23 -15.54 -19.61
N LYS A 340 4.97 -15.95 -19.83
CA LYS A 340 3.94 -15.09 -20.45
C LYS A 340 3.63 -13.85 -19.61
N ASN A 341 3.55 -13.98 -18.28
CA ASN A 341 3.31 -12.83 -17.39
C ASN A 341 4.46 -11.81 -17.43
N TYR A 342 5.71 -12.29 -17.46
CA TYR A 342 6.88 -11.44 -17.63
C TYR A 342 6.89 -10.74 -19.00
N ALA A 343 6.64 -11.48 -20.09
CA ALA A 343 6.54 -10.92 -21.43
C ALA A 343 5.44 -9.84 -21.54
N ALA A 344 4.28 -10.06 -20.91
CA ALA A 344 3.20 -9.07 -20.87
C ALA A 344 3.58 -7.81 -20.08
N THR A 345 4.47 -7.91 -19.08
CA THR A 345 4.99 -6.76 -18.33
C THR A 345 6.02 -5.99 -19.16
N ALA A 346 6.88 -6.71 -19.88
CA ALA A 346 7.87 -6.12 -20.79
C ALA A 346 7.20 -5.40 -21.98
N ALA A 347 6.17 -6.01 -22.58
CA ALA A 347 5.39 -5.41 -23.66
C ALA A 347 4.69 -4.09 -23.26
N LYS A 348 4.47 -3.86 -21.96
CA LYS A 348 3.94 -2.61 -21.41
C LYS A 348 5.02 -1.57 -21.07
N GLY A 349 6.29 -1.83 -21.42
CA GLY A 349 7.43 -0.96 -21.13
C GLY A 349 7.81 -0.89 -19.65
N ARG A 350 7.28 -1.78 -18.80
CA ARG A 350 7.53 -1.76 -17.34
C ARG A 350 8.71 -2.62 -16.90
N LEU A 351 9.32 -3.34 -17.83
CA LEU A 351 10.45 -4.23 -17.62
C LEU A 351 11.26 -4.32 -18.91
N SER A 352 12.58 -4.15 -18.85
CA SER A 352 13.44 -4.35 -20.02
C SER A 352 13.58 -5.84 -20.34
N GLU A 353 13.82 -6.18 -21.60
CA GLU A 353 14.03 -7.58 -22.01
C GLU A 353 15.24 -8.24 -21.30
N PRO A 354 16.39 -7.57 -21.10
CA PRO A 354 17.49 -8.13 -20.30
C PRO A 354 17.10 -8.41 -18.84
N GLU A 355 16.36 -7.50 -18.19
CA GLU A 355 15.87 -7.76 -16.83
C GLU A 355 14.85 -8.89 -16.77
N MET A 356 13.98 -8.98 -17.78
CA MET A 356 13.03 -10.08 -17.92
C MET A 356 13.76 -11.43 -17.97
N ASN A 357 14.74 -11.55 -18.88
CA ASN A 357 15.52 -12.78 -19.04
C ASN A 357 16.29 -13.14 -17.77
N LYS A 358 16.86 -12.14 -17.08
CA LYS A 358 17.50 -12.35 -15.77
C LYS A 358 16.53 -12.94 -14.74
N ARG A 359 15.32 -12.39 -14.61
CA ARG A 359 14.32 -12.87 -13.64
C ARG A 359 13.79 -14.26 -13.98
N VAL A 360 13.53 -14.53 -15.26
CA VAL A 360 13.14 -15.87 -15.72
C VAL A 360 14.24 -16.89 -15.43
N GLY A 361 15.51 -16.55 -15.65
CA GLY A 361 16.65 -17.42 -15.37
C GLY A 361 16.86 -17.76 -13.90
N LEU A 362 16.28 -17.00 -12.97
CA LEU A 362 16.30 -17.30 -11.53
C LEU A 362 15.27 -18.37 -11.13
N ILE A 363 14.33 -18.73 -12.01
CA ILE A 363 13.26 -19.68 -11.73
C ILE A 363 13.60 -21.00 -12.41
N LYS A 364 13.88 -22.04 -11.60
CA LYS A 364 14.12 -23.40 -12.08
C LYS A 364 12.93 -24.31 -11.76
N GLY A 365 12.69 -25.30 -12.60
CA GLY A 365 11.64 -26.30 -12.38
C GLY A 365 12.21 -27.69 -12.14
N THR A 366 11.54 -28.49 -11.31
CA THR A 366 11.86 -29.90 -11.06
C THR A 366 10.61 -30.69 -10.68
N THR A 367 10.64 -32.01 -10.86
CA THR A 367 9.67 -32.95 -10.27
C THR A 367 10.24 -33.71 -9.08
N ASP A 368 11.53 -33.53 -8.80
CA ASP A 368 12.26 -34.16 -7.70
C ASP A 368 12.40 -33.22 -6.49
N PHE A 369 11.85 -33.62 -5.34
CA PHE A 369 11.99 -32.90 -4.07
C PHE A 369 13.45 -32.85 -3.60
N GLY A 370 14.32 -33.80 -3.96
CA GLY A 370 15.74 -33.80 -3.58
C GLY A 370 16.50 -32.54 -4.02
N GLN A 371 16.03 -31.87 -5.07
CA GLN A 371 16.62 -30.63 -5.61
C GLN A 371 16.38 -29.39 -4.73
N ILE A 372 15.55 -29.49 -3.68
CA ILE A 372 15.24 -28.36 -2.77
C ILE A 372 15.83 -28.54 -1.36
N LYS A 373 16.70 -29.52 -1.15
CA LYS A 373 17.32 -29.81 0.16
C LYS A 373 18.04 -28.61 0.79
N ASP A 374 18.61 -27.73 -0.04
CA ASP A 374 19.41 -26.59 0.41
C ASP A 374 18.58 -25.30 0.58
N ALA A 375 17.29 -25.32 0.22
CA ALA A 375 16.41 -24.15 0.29
C ALA A 375 16.37 -23.55 1.71
N ASP A 376 16.46 -22.22 1.83
CA ASP A 376 16.35 -21.51 3.11
C ASP A 376 14.89 -21.38 3.56
N ILE A 377 13.99 -21.30 2.58
CA ILE A 377 12.54 -21.31 2.79
C ILE A 377 11.85 -22.12 1.69
N VAL A 378 10.83 -22.88 2.08
CA VAL A 378 9.93 -23.57 1.15
C VAL A 378 8.52 -23.05 1.37
N ILE A 379 7.83 -22.63 0.29
CA ILE A 379 6.42 -22.23 0.34
C ILE A 379 5.57 -23.26 -0.38
N GLU A 380 4.72 -23.94 0.37
CA GLU A 380 3.74 -24.90 -0.13
C GLU A 380 2.50 -24.17 -0.65
N ALA A 381 2.13 -24.42 -1.92
CA ALA A 381 0.98 -23.85 -2.61
C ALA A 381 0.21 -24.90 -3.44
N VAL A 382 0.08 -26.12 -2.91
CA VAL A 382 -0.75 -27.21 -3.45
C VAL A 382 -2.22 -27.05 -3.06
N PHE A 383 -3.06 -28.00 -3.49
CA PHE A 383 -4.50 -27.98 -3.22
C PHE A 383 -4.85 -27.86 -1.73
N GLU A 384 -5.99 -27.25 -1.45
CA GLU A 384 -6.48 -26.91 -0.11
C GLU A 384 -7.12 -28.13 0.61
N GLU A 385 -6.34 -29.21 0.74
CA GLU A 385 -6.73 -30.46 1.40
C GLU A 385 -5.73 -30.81 2.51
N MET A 386 -6.23 -31.08 3.72
CA MET A 386 -5.38 -31.25 4.90
C MET A 386 -4.44 -32.46 4.79
N ASP A 387 -4.94 -33.60 4.32
CA ASP A 387 -4.14 -34.83 4.22
C ASP A 387 -2.99 -34.68 3.20
N LEU A 388 -3.28 -34.06 2.05
CA LEU A 388 -2.26 -33.74 1.05
C LEU A 388 -1.19 -32.80 1.63
N LYS A 389 -1.58 -31.74 2.35
CA LYS A 389 -0.61 -30.83 2.95
C LYS A 389 0.23 -31.50 4.02
N LYS A 390 -0.35 -32.38 4.85
CA LYS A 390 0.41 -33.18 5.82
C LYS A 390 1.44 -34.08 5.13
N GLU A 391 1.06 -34.76 4.06
CA GLU A 391 1.97 -35.60 3.27
C GLU A 391 3.14 -34.76 2.69
N VAL A 392 2.84 -33.59 2.11
CA VAL A 392 3.86 -32.67 1.60
C VAL A 392 4.79 -32.21 2.71
N PHE A 393 4.27 -31.78 3.87
CA PHE A 393 5.09 -31.30 4.98
C PHE A 393 5.96 -32.39 5.60
N GLN A 394 5.53 -33.66 5.63
CA GLN A 394 6.37 -34.78 6.03
C GLN A 394 7.53 -35.01 5.06
N LYS A 395 7.28 -34.89 3.74
CA LYS A 395 8.33 -34.96 2.71
C LYS A 395 9.33 -33.80 2.84
N LEU A 396 8.83 -32.58 3.04
CA LEU A 396 9.66 -31.40 3.25
C LEU A 396 10.53 -31.53 4.51
N ASP A 397 9.95 -32.01 5.62
CA ASP A 397 10.67 -32.23 6.87
C ASP A 397 11.79 -33.27 6.73
N ALA A 398 11.63 -34.26 5.86
CA ALA A 398 12.65 -35.27 5.59
C ALA A 398 13.78 -34.78 4.65
N VAL A 399 13.47 -33.91 3.69
CA VAL A 399 14.41 -33.52 2.61
C VAL A 399 15.15 -32.22 2.89
N CYS A 400 14.49 -31.22 3.47
CA CYS A 400 15.07 -29.90 3.68
C CYS A 400 16.06 -29.88 4.85
N LYS A 401 17.15 -29.12 4.70
CA LYS A 401 18.11 -28.83 5.78
C LYS A 401 17.42 -28.35 7.06
N ALA A 402 17.97 -28.66 8.22
CA ALA A 402 17.29 -28.55 9.51
C ALA A 402 16.77 -27.15 9.86
N ASP A 403 17.47 -26.10 9.44
CA ASP A 403 17.16 -24.69 9.70
C ASP A 403 16.16 -24.07 8.70
N ALA A 404 15.81 -24.79 7.62
CA ALA A 404 14.87 -24.29 6.61
C ALA A 404 13.49 -23.97 7.20
N ILE A 405 12.93 -22.83 6.81
CA ILE A 405 11.55 -22.44 7.13
C ILE A 405 10.60 -23.18 6.20
N LEU A 406 9.59 -23.84 6.76
CA LEU A 406 8.54 -24.52 6.01
C LEU A 406 7.24 -23.72 6.12
N ALA A 407 6.84 -23.07 5.03
CA ALA A 407 5.70 -22.18 5.00
C ALA A 407 4.54 -22.75 4.18
N THR A 408 3.31 -22.64 4.67
CA THR A 408 2.10 -22.98 3.90
C THR A 408 1.38 -21.71 3.42
N ASN A 409 0.95 -21.71 2.15
CA ASN A 409 0.08 -20.68 1.58
C ASN A 409 -1.42 -20.96 1.81
N THR A 410 -1.77 -21.89 2.71
CA THR A 410 -3.19 -22.21 2.98
C THR A 410 -3.98 -20.98 3.41
N SER A 411 -5.29 -21.00 3.14
CA SER A 411 -6.22 -19.90 3.38
C SER A 411 -7.29 -20.21 4.43
N THR A 412 -7.54 -21.50 4.68
CA THR A 412 -8.63 -21.99 5.55
C THR A 412 -8.23 -23.13 6.48
N LEU A 413 -7.04 -23.71 6.31
CA LEU A 413 -6.62 -24.87 7.08
C LEU A 413 -5.80 -24.46 8.31
N ASP A 414 -5.86 -25.29 9.33
CA ASP A 414 -5.14 -25.10 10.58
C ASP A 414 -3.63 -25.33 10.38
N VAL A 415 -2.84 -24.26 10.54
CA VAL A 415 -1.38 -24.29 10.44
C VAL A 415 -0.74 -25.12 11.55
N ASP A 416 -1.35 -25.18 12.75
CA ASP A 416 -0.85 -26.01 13.85
C ASP A 416 -0.97 -27.50 13.50
N ALA A 417 -2.05 -27.91 12.84
CA ALA A 417 -2.25 -29.29 12.39
C ALA A 417 -1.24 -29.72 11.30
N ILE A 418 -0.82 -28.78 10.45
CA ILE A 418 0.24 -28.98 9.45
C ILE A 418 1.61 -29.05 10.15
N ALA A 419 1.88 -28.16 11.10
CA ALA A 419 3.15 -28.15 11.84
C ALA A 419 3.34 -29.44 12.66
N ALA A 420 2.26 -30.00 13.21
CA ALA A 420 2.30 -31.17 14.10
C ALA A 420 2.83 -32.46 13.45
N VAL A 421 2.83 -32.57 12.12
CA VAL A 421 3.38 -33.76 11.42
C VAL A 421 4.87 -33.64 11.11
N THR A 422 5.50 -32.53 11.49
CA THR A 422 6.95 -32.27 11.31
C THR A 422 7.71 -32.44 12.61
N LYS A 423 9.02 -32.69 12.53
CA LYS A 423 9.93 -32.71 13.68
C LYS A 423 10.43 -31.32 14.10
N ARG A 424 10.03 -30.28 13.37
CA ARG A 424 10.49 -28.88 13.52
C ARG A 424 9.35 -27.85 13.51
N PRO A 425 8.28 -28.04 14.30
CA PRO A 425 7.11 -27.14 14.27
C PRO A 425 7.45 -25.66 14.55
N GLU A 426 8.60 -25.37 15.17
CA GLU A 426 9.13 -24.03 15.40
C GLU A 426 9.66 -23.31 14.13
N GLN A 427 9.91 -24.06 13.06
CA GLN A 427 10.25 -23.55 11.72
C GLN A 427 9.06 -23.53 10.76
N VAL A 428 7.87 -23.94 11.23
CA VAL A 428 6.65 -23.95 10.42
C VAL A 428 5.86 -22.66 10.65
N VAL A 429 5.42 -22.02 9.58
CA VAL A 429 4.61 -20.78 9.59
C VAL A 429 3.59 -20.79 8.45
N GLY A 430 2.56 -19.95 8.52
CA GLY A 430 1.75 -19.63 7.35
C GLY A 430 2.27 -18.39 6.64
N THR A 431 2.29 -18.40 5.32
CA THR A 431 2.57 -17.24 4.46
C THR A 431 1.45 -17.15 3.41
N HIS A 432 0.30 -16.61 3.82
CA HIS A 432 -0.90 -16.55 3.00
C HIS A 432 -0.82 -15.35 2.02
N PHE A 433 -0.48 -15.65 0.77
CA PHE A 433 -0.44 -14.70 -0.33
C PHE A 433 -1.84 -14.47 -0.91
N PHE A 434 -2.03 -13.29 -1.50
CA PHE A 434 -3.29 -12.88 -2.11
C PHE A 434 -3.23 -12.93 -3.62
N SER A 435 -4.23 -13.54 -4.27
CA SER A 435 -4.26 -13.68 -5.73
C SER A 435 -4.63 -12.36 -6.43
N PRO A 436 -3.93 -11.97 -7.52
CA PRO A 436 -2.72 -12.58 -8.09
C PRO A 436 -1.47 -12.32 -7.23
N ALA A 437 -0.76 -13.37 -6.82
CA ALA A 437 0.31 -13.30 -5.81
C ALA A 437 1.50 -12.41 -6.21
N ASN A 438 1.77 -12.23 -7.51
CA ASN A 438 2.84 -11.36 -8.00
C ASN A 438 2.45 -9.86 -8.04
N VAL A 439 1.17 -9.53 -7.80
CA VAL A 439 0.63 -8.16 -7.88
C VAL A 439 0.20 -7.66 -6.51
N MET A 440 -0.60 -8.44 -5.78
CA MET A 440 -1.15 -8.03 -4.49
C MET A 440 -0.04 -7.79 -3.47
N ARG A 441 -0.11 -6.68 -2.73
CA ARG A 441 0.95 -6.31 -1.76
C ARG A 441 0.81 -7.05 -0.44
N LEU A 442 -0.39 -7.48 -0.05
CA LEU A 442 -0.61 -8.12 1.24
C LEU A 442 0.03 -9.52 1.30
N LEU A 443 0.64 -9.82 2.45
CA LEU A 443 1.02 -11.15 2.89
C LEU A 443 0.60 -11.33 4.35
N GLU A 444 -0.37 -12.21 4.62
CA GLU A 444 -0.71 -12.59 6.00
C GLU A 444 0.30 -13.64 6.47
N ASN A 445 1.15 -13.26 7.42
CA ASN A 445 2.09 -14.16 8.06
C ASN A 445 1.40 -14.77 9.29
N VAL A 446 1.01 -16.04 9.18
CA VAL A 446 0.23 -16.74 10.21
C VAL A 446 1.19 -17.39 11.20
N ARG A 447 1.14 -16.95 12.45
CA ARG A 447 1.97 -17.49 13.53
C ARG A 447 1.33 -18.73 14.11
N GLY A 448 1.91 -19.89 13.80
CA GLY A 448 1.58 -21.14 14.49
C GLY A 448 1.98 -21.06 15.96
N ARG A 449 1.34 -21.88 16.79
CA ARG A 449 1.54 -21.90 18.25
C ARG A 449 2.98 -22.16 18.66
N LYS A 450 3.70 -22.98 17.88
CA LYS A 450 5.10 -23.34 18.13
C LYS A 450 6.10 -22.51 17.32
N SER A 451 5.66 -21.69 16.36
CA SER A 451 6.55 -20.92 15.49
C SER A 451 7.50 -20.04 16.32
N SER A 452 8.80 -20.18 16.06
CA SER A 452 9.82 -19.43 16.79
C SER A 452 9.78 -17.94 16.43
N LYS A 453 10.25 -17.09 17.36
CA LYS A 453 10.41 -15.66 17.10
C LYS A 453 11.34 -15.38 15.91
N GLN A 454 12.37 -16.20 15.73
CA GLN A 454 13.27 -16.13 14.59
C GLN A 454 12.57 -16.44 13.26
N ALA A 455 11.74 -17.49 13.19
CA ALA A 455 10.97 -17.80 11.99
C ALA A 455 10.01 -16.65 11.64
N VAL A 456 9.29 -16.13 12.64
CA VAL A 456 8.41 -14.96 12.49
C VAL A 456 9.16 -13.73 11.99
N ALA A 457 10.27 -13.35 12.64
CA ALA A 457 11.09 -12.21 12.22
C ALA A 457 11.62 -12.40 10.79
N THR A 458 12.01 -13.62 10.43
CA THR A 458 12.52 -13.96 9.11
C THR A 458 11.45 -13.78 8.03
N VAL A 459 10.22 -14.28 8.22
CA VAL A 459 9.15 -14.10 7.21
C VAL A 459 8.60 -12.68 7.15
N MET A 460 8.62 -11.93 8.24
CA MET A 460 8.31 -10.49 8.23
C MET A 460 9.35 -9.70 7.43
N ASN A 461 10.64 -10.01 7.61
CA ASN A 461 11.71 -9.41 6.82
C ASN A 461 11.66 -9.87 5.35
N MET A 462 11.36 -11.14 5.09
CA MET A 462 11.15 -11.68 3.74
C MET A 462 10.09 -10.87 3.00
N ALA A 463 8.91 -10.66 3.63
CA ALA A 463 7.81 -9.91 3.03
C ALA A 463 8.29 -8.57 2.48
N LYS A 464 9.05 -7.81 3.27
CA LYS A 464 9.64 -6.54 2.85
C LYS A 464 10.61 -6.70 1.68
N THR A 465 11.50 -7.69 1.73
CA THR A 465 12.49 -7.98 0.66
C THR A 465 11.80 -8.27 -0.67
N ILE A 466 10.70 -9.03 -0.66
CA ILE A 466 9.94 -9.37 -1.87
C ILE A 466 8.84 -8.35 -2.23
N GLY A 467 8.87 -7.16 -1.63
CA GLY A 467 7.96 -6.06 -1.94
C GLY A 467 6.51 -6.24 -1.45
N LYS A 468 6.29 -7.11 -0.46
CA LYS A 468 5.01 -7.30 0.23
C LYS A 468 4.95 -6.48 1.53
N ILE A 469 3.73 -6.32 2.03
CA ILE A 469 3.44 -5.89 3.39
C ILE A 469 3.05 -7.12 4.19
N GLY A 470 3.98 -7.60 5.01
CA GLY A 470 3.74 -8.68 5.95
C GLY A 470 2.93 -8.18 7.14
N VAL A 471 1.81 -8.83 7.44
CA VAL A 471 1.01 -8.58 8.65
C VAL A 471 0.94 -9.87 9.46
N LEU A 472 1.35 -9.83 10.72
CA LEU A 472 1.31 -11.00 11.61
C LEU A 472 -0.12 -11.24 12.08
N VAL A 473 -0.61 -12.47 11.91
CA VAL A 473 -1.95 -12.89 12.32
C VAL A 473 -1.91 -14.24 13.05
N GLY A 474 -2.92 -14.50 13.87
CA GLY A 474 -3.11 -15.78 14.55
C GLY A 474 -3.78 -16.85 13.67
N VAL A 475 -3.74 -18.10 14.14
CA VAL A 475 -4.36 -19.25 13.46
C VAL A 475 -5.86 -19.27 13.75
N CYS A 476 -6.69 -19.16 12.70
CA CYS A 476 -8.12 -19.45 12.72
C CYS A 476 -8.63 -19.70 11.28
N ASP A 477 -9.87 -20.18 11.12
CA ASP A 477 -10.48 -20.36 9.79
C ASP A 477 -10.64 -19.03 9.07
N GLY A 478 -9.84 -18.82 8.02
CA GLY A 478 -9.83 -17.59 7.22
C GLY A 478 -8.96 -16.47 7.78
N PHE A 479 -8.16 -16.72 8.82
CA PHE A 479 -7.28 -15.75 9.49
C PHE A 479 -8.00 -14.43 9.81
N VAL A 480 -7.50 -13.30 9.32
CA VAL A 480 -8.16 -12.01 9.50
C VAL A 480 -8.95 -11.66 8.24
N GLY A 481 -8.28 -11.62 7.10
CA GLY A 481 -8.87 -11.17 5.85
C GLY A 481 -10.12 -11.95 5.44
N ASN A 482 -9.98 -13.27 5.24
CA ASN A 482 -11.07 -14.08 4.69
C ASN A 482 -12.20 -14.27 5.70
N ARG A 483 -11.86 -14.38 6.99
CA ARG A 483 -12.83 -14.42 8.07
C ARG A 483 -13.75 -13.20 8.06
N MET A 484 -13.16 -12.01 7.93
CA MET A 484 -13.89 -10.75 7.75
C MET A 484 -14.67 -10.71 6.43
N LEU A 485 -14.11 -11.25 5.34
CA LEU A 485 -14.79 -11.30 4.04
C LEU A 485 -16.06 -12.18 4.10
N TYR A 486 -16.07 -13.25 4.90
CA TYR A 486 -17.26 -14.08 5.09
C TYR A 486 -18.40 -13.28 5.75
N ALA A 487 -18.11 -12.44 6.75
CA ALA A 487 -19.13 -11.59 7.37
C ALA A 487 -19.72 -10.57 6.38
N TYR A 488 -18.85 -9.95 5.57
CA TYR A 488 -19.22 -9.04 4.48
C TYR A 488 -20.09 -9.72 3.40
N THR A 489 -19.63 -10.83 2.85
CA THR A 489 -20.32 -11.53 1.75
C THR A 489 -21.61 -12.21 2.20
N ARG A 490 -21.70 -12.64 3.47
CA ARG A 490 -22.95 -13.18 4.04
C ARG A 490 -24.07 -12.16 3.88
N GLN A 491 -23.79 -10.90 4.19
CA GLN A 491 -24.80 -9.85 4.12
C GLN A 491 -25.05 -9.34 2.71
N SER A 492 -24.02 -9.28 1.85
CA SER A 492 -24.25 -8.97 0.43
C SER A 492 -25.22 -9.98 -0.21
N ASN A 493 -25.09 -11.27 0.12
CA ASN A 493 -26.00 -12.31 -0.38
C ASN A 493 -27.40 -12.23 0.26
N ALA A 494 -27.48 -11.93 1.57
CA ALA A 494 -28.76 -11.71 2.24
C ALA A 494 -29.56 -10.55 1.61
N LEU A 495 -28.90 -9.43 1.34
CA LEU A 495 -29.48 -8.26 0.66
C LEU A 495 -30.07 -8.64 -0.70
N VAL A 496 -29.38 -9.50 -1.46
CA VAL A 496 -29.88 -9.98 -2.76
C VAL A 496 -31.12 -10.83 -2.63
N LEU A 497 -31.25 -11.67 -1.60
CA LEU A 497 -32.49 -12.43 -1.36
C LEU A 497 -33.63 -11.55 -0.83
N GLU A 498 -33.32 -10.54 -0.04
CA GLU A 498 -34.31 -9.68 0.62
C GLU A 498 -34.87 -8.57 -0.26
N GLY A 499 -34.22 -8.21 -1.37
CA GLY A 499 -34.73 -7.09 -2.17
C GLY A 499 -33.82 -6.52 -3.25
N ALA A 500 -32.50 -6.51 -3.02
CA ALA A 500 -31.54 -5.98 -3.98
C ALA A 500 -31.25 -6.96 -5.13
N LEU A 501 -30.65 -6.46 -6.20
CA LEU A 501 -29.97 -7.26 -7.22
C LEU A 501 -28.44 -7.14 -7.10
N PRO A 502 -27.65 -8.06 -7.68
CA PRO A 502 -26.20 -8.01 -7.59
C PRO A 502 -25.60 -6.66 -8.03
N GLN A 503 -26.13 -6.06 -9.10
CA GLN A 503 -25.69 -4.75 -9.60
C GLN A 503 -25.95 -3.59 -8.62
N ASP A 504 -27.00 -3.67 -7.80
CA ASP A 504 -27.34 -2.60 -6.86
C ASP A 504 -26.33 -2.58 -5.72
N VAL A 505 -26.04 -3.76 -5.16
CA VAL A 505 -25.03 -3.93 -4.12
C VAL A 505 -23.65 -3.56 -4.64
N ASP A 506 -23.28 -4.06 -5.83
CA ASP A 506 -21.98 -3.75 -6.42
C ASP A 506 -21.83 -2.25 -6.70
N LYS A 507 -22.89 -1.57 -7.15
CA LYS A 507 -22.88 -0.12 -7.39
C LYS A 507 -22.64 0.65 -6.09
N VAL A 508 -23.34 0.35 -5.00
CA VAL A 508 -23.17 1.05 -3.71
C VAL A 508 -21.74 0.88 -3.19
N ILE A 509 -21.22 -0.35 -3.22
CA ILE A 509 -19.87 -0.66 -2.75
C ILE A 509 -18.80 -0.03 -3.66
N TYR A 510 -19.02 -0.05 -4.98
CA TYR A 510 -18.18 0.67 -5.91
C TYR A 510 -18.20 2.15 -5.55
N ASP A 511 -19.35 2.82 -5.54
CA ASP A 511 -19.49 4.26 -5.24
C ASP A 511 -18.88 4.66 -3.89
N PHE A 512 -18.93 3.78 -2.89
CA PHE A 512 -18.23 3.98 -1.61
C PHE A 512 -16.71 4.15 -1.77
N GLY A 513 -16.09 3.40 -2.69
CA GLY A 513 -14.69 3.57 -3.08
C GLY A 513 -13.93 2.28 -3.39
N PHE A 514 -14.55 1.11 -3.26
CA PHE A 514 -13.89 -0.16 -3.62
C PHE A 514 -13.65 -0.24 -5.15
N PRO A 515 -12.60 -0.94 -5.60
CA PRO A 515 -12.34 -1.14 -7.03
C PRO A 515 -13.41 -1.99 -7.72
N MET A 516 -14.13 -2.83 -6.96
CA MET A 516 -15.22 -3.69 -7.42
C MET A 516 -16.14 -4.07 -6.25
N GLY A 517 -17.40 -4.35 -6.56
CA GLY A 517 -18.36 -4.86 -5.58
C GLY A 517 -18.18 -6.36 -5.27
N PRO A 518 -18.91 -6.87 -4.26
CA PRO A 518 -18.79 -8.26 -3.80
C PRO A 518 -19.06 -9.29 -4.89
N PHE A 519 -19.99 -9.04 -5.80
CA PHE A 519 -20.42 -10.01 -6.80
C PHE A 519 -19.47 -10.05 -7.99
N ALA A 520 -19.03 -8.89 -8.50
CA ALA A 520 -17.99 -8.82 -9.52
C ALA A 520 -16.65 -9.37 -9.00
N MET A 521 -16.33 -9.16 -7.72
CA MET A 521 -15.19 -9.79 -7.06
C MET A 521 -15.34 -11.31 -7.02
N ASN A 522 -16.53 -11.83 -6.70
CA ASN A 522 -16.77 -13.27 -6.69
C ASN A 522 -16.65 -13.89 -8.09
N ASP A 523 -17.12 -13.21 -9.14
CA ASP A 523 -16.95 -13.62 -10.53
C ASP A 523 -15.49 -13.59 -11.00
N LEU A 524 -14.68 -12.66 -10.47
CA LEU A 524 -13.24 -12.62 -10.75
C LEU A 524 -12.50 -13.78 -10.06
N ALA A 525 -12.81 -14.06 -8.79
CA ALA A 525 -12.20 -15.13 -8.02
C ALA A 525 -12.62 -16.52 -8.52
N GLY A 526 -13.88 -16.65 -8.95
CA GLY A 526 -14.53 -17.89 -9.33
C GLY A 526 -15.54 -18.35 -8.28
N ILE A 527 -16.81 -18.45 -8.67
CA ILE A 527 -17.90 -18.88 -7.78
C ILE A 527 -17.66 -20.32 -7.25
N ASP A 528 -17.06 -21.18 -8.08
CA ASP A 528 -16.71 -22.57 -7.75
C ASP A 528 -15.70 -22.71 -6.61
N VAL A 529 -14.89 -21.68 -6.34
CA VAL A 529 -13.91 -21.71 -5.25
C VAL A 529 -14.64 -21.72 -3.91
N GLY A 530 -15.54 -20.75 -3.71
CA GLY A 530 -16.37 -20.68 -2.51
C GLY A 530 -17.32 -21.88 -2.39
N TRP A 531 -17.87 -22.35 -3.52
CA TRP A 531 -18.74 -23.54 -3.56
C TRP A 531 -18.03 -24.80 -3.07
N ARG A 532 -16.78 -25.05 -3.51
CA ARG A 532 -15.99 -26.19 -3.02
C ARG A 532 -15.70 -26.10 -1.53
N ILE A 533 -15.38 -24.91 -1.01
CA ILE A 533 -15.18 -24.70 0.43
C ILE A 533 -16.47 -25.02 1.21
N ARG A 534 -17.63 -24.54 0.76
CA ARG A 534 -18.94 -24.85 1.37
C ARG A 534 -19.25 -26.34 1.33
N LYS A 535 -18.98 -27.04 0.22
CA LYS A 535 -19.15 -28.50 0.12
C LYS A 535 -18.23 -29.27 1.07
N ARG A 536 -16.98 -28.84 1.22
CA ARG A 536 -16.03 -29.42 2.18
C ARG A 536 -16.55 -29.25 3.62
N ARG A 537 -16.90 -28.01 4.00
CA ARG A 537 -17.46 -27.68 5.32
C ARG A 537 -18.72 -28.50 5.65
N ALA A 538 -19.61 -28.70 4.68
CA ALA A 538 -20.78 -29.57 4.86
C ALA A 538 -20.40 -31.03 5.14
N LYS A 539 -19.38 -31.57 4.46
CA LYS A 539 -18.85 -32.92 4.75
C LYS A 539 -18.20 -33.03 6.13
N GLU A 540 -17.66 -31.92 6.64
CA GLU A 540 -17.12 -31.79 8.00
C GLU A 540 -18.23 -31.60 9.07
N GLY A 541 -19.51 -31.66 8.68
CA GLY A 541 -20.65 -31.47 9.59
C GLY A 541 -20.94 -30.01 9.95
N ARG A 542 -20.33 -29.05 9.26
CA ARG A 542 -20.58 -27.61 9.46
C ARG A 542 -21.78 -27.17 8.64
N GLU A 543 -22.70 -26.46 9.28
CA GLU A 543 -23.86 -25.89 8.59
C GLU A 543 -23.42 -24.75 7.65
N ASN A 544 -23.88 -24.82 6.39
CA ASN A 544 -23.66 -23.74 5.44
C ASN A 544 -24.73 -22.66 5.60
N TYR A 545 -24.30 -21.40 5.49
CA TYR A 545 -25.23 -20.29 5.47
C TYR A 545 -26.11 -20.34 4.21
N GLN A 546 -27.42 -20.49 4.41
CA GLN A 546 -28.41 -20.67 3.34
C GLN A 546 -28.49 -19.48 2.37
N GLY A 547 -28.06 -18.28 2.78
CA GLY A 547 -28.07 -17.13 1.87
C GLY A 547 -27.14 -17.26 0.66
N TYR A 548 -26.18 -18.20 0.66
CA TYR A 548 -25.34 -18.47 -0.51
C TYR A 548 -26.02 -19.34 -1.60
N ILE A 549 -27.29 -19.73 -1.41
CA ILE A 549 -27.97 -20.67 -2.32
C ILE A 549 -27.98 -20.22 -3.78
N VAL A 550 -28.09 -18.91 -4.07
CA VAL A 550 -28.04 -18.42 -5.45
C VAL A 550 -26.65 -18.65 -6.05
N ALA A 551 -25.59 -18.41 -5.27
CA ALA A 551 -24.21 -18.70 -5.68
C ALA A 551 -24.01 -20.21 -5.94
N ASP A 552 -24.60 -21.07 -5.12
CA ASP A 552 -24.55 -22.52 -5.28
C ASP A 552 -25.27 -22.97 -6.56
N LYS A 553 -26.49 -22.47 -6.81
CA LYS A 553 -27.23 -22.74 -8.05
C LYS A 553 -26.48 -22.25 -9.30
N LEU A 554 -25.83 -21.08 -9.24
CA LEU A 554 -24.99 -20.58 -10.34
C LEU A 554 -23.81 -21.53 -10.61
N ALA A 555 -23.15 -22.03 -9.57
CA ALA A 555 -22.06 -23.00 -9.71
C ALA A 555 -22.56 -24.33 -10.32
N GLU A 556 -23.74 -24.80 -9.91
CA GLU A 556 -24.38 -26.00 -10.48
C GLU A 556 -24.70 -25.85 -11.97
N MET A 557 -25.02 -24.64 -12.42
CA MET A 557 -25.21 -24.29 -13.83
C MET A 557 -23.89 -24.12 -14.61
N GLY A 558 -22.73 -24.35 -13.99
CA GLY A 558 -21.42 -24.14 -14.61
C GLY A 558 -21.03 -22.67 -14.80
N ARG A 559 -21.73 -21.75 -14.13
CA ARG A 559 -21.48 -20.31 -14.20
C ARG A 559 -20.48 -19.91 -13.12
N PHE A 560 -19.20 -19.96 -13.46
CA PHE A 560 -18.11 -19.73 -12.53
C PHE A 560 -17.51 -18.31 -12.59
N GLY A 561 -18.15 -17.36 -13.25
CA GLY A 561 -17.71 -15.98 -13.38
C GLY A 561 -16.92 -15.69 -14.65
N GLN A 562 -15.91 -14.81 -14.56
CA GLN A 562 -15.17 -14.31 -15.73
C GLN A 562 -14.50 -15.43 -16.55
N LYS A 563 -14.04 -16.49 -15.88
CA LYS A 563 -13.35 -17.61 -16.55
C LYS A 563 -14.27 -18.46 -17.45
N THR A 564 -15.57 -18.39 -17.23
CA THR A 564 -16.60 -19.06 -18.04
C THR A 564 -17.44 -18.05 -18.84
N GLY A 565 -17.10 -16.76 -18.80
CA GLY A 565 -17.89 -15.67 -19.41
C GLY A 565 -19.23 -15.39 -18.72
N ALA A 566 -19.52 -16.07 -17.62
CA ALA A 566 -20.85 -16.09 -17.00
C ALA A 566 -20.76 -16.50 -15.52
N GLY A 567 -21.32 -15.68 -14.64
CA GLY A 567 -21.44 -15.87 -13.19
C GLY A 567 -22.66 -15.13 -12.64
N TRP A 568 -22.46 -14.26 -11.64
CA TRP A 568 -23.44 -13.26 -11.21
C TRP A 568 -23.75 -12.25 -12.33
N PHE A 569 -22.75 -11.98 -13.17
CA PHE A 569 -22.87 -11.16 -14.38
C PHE A 569 -22.55 -11.98 -15.62
N ARG A 570 -22.88 -11.44 -16.80
CA ARG A 570 -22.38 -11.92 -18.09
C ARG A 570 -21.20 -11.07 -18.54
N TYR A 571 -20.27 -11.69 -19.26
CA TYR A 571 -19.05 -11.07 -19.75
C TYR A 571 -18.87 -11.35 -21.25
N GLU A 572 -18.50 -10.33 -22.00
CA GLU A 572 -18.17 -10.48 -23.43
C GLU A 572 -16.71 -10.90 -23.61
N ALA A 573 -16.41 -11.61 -24.70
CA ALA A 573 -15.06 -12.07 -24.99
C ALA A 573 -14.07 -10.88 -25.05
N GLY A 574 -13.00 -10.95 -24.25
CA GLY A 574 -12.00 -9.87 -24.15
C GLY A 574 -12.43 -8.66 -23.31
N ASN A 575 -13.67 -8.61 -22.81
CA ASN A 575 -14.18 -7.53 -21.97
C ASN A 575 -14.51 -8.04 -20.57
N ARG A 576 -13.89 -7.43 -19.55
CA ARG A 576 -14.06 -7.83 -18.14
C ARG A 576 -15.10 -6.98 -17.40
N THR A 577 -15.82 -6.12 -18.12
CA THR A 577 -16.88 -5.29 -17.54
C THR A 577 -18.07 -6.18 -17.18
N PRO A 578 -18.55 -6.18 -15.92
CA PRO A 578 -19.73 -6.93 -15.53
C PRO A 578 -20.97 -6.35 -16.18
N ILE A 579 -21.76 -7.18 -16.86
CA ILE A 579 -23.03 -6.78 -17.47
C ILE A 579 -24.17 -7.52 -16.74
N PRO A 580 -25.22 -6.83 -16.27
CA PRO A 580 -26.38 -7.48 -15.67
C PRO A 580 -26.98 -8.57 -16.57
N ASP A 581 -27.38 -9.67 -15.96
CA ASP A 581 -27.92 -10.85 -16.64
C ASP A 581 -29.37 -11.10 -16.16
N PRO A 582 -30.39 -10.94 -17.03
CA PRO A 582 -31.80 -11.18 -16.67
C PRO A 582 -32.08 -12.58 -16.11
N MET A 583 -31.29 -13.58 -16.50
CA MET A 583 -31.44 -14.95 -15.94
C MET A 583 -31.06 -14.97 -14.45
N VAL A 584 -30.03 -14.22 -14.05
CA VAL A 584 -29.61 -14.13 -12.64
C VAL A 584 -30.67 -13.40 -11.83
N GLU A 585 -31.28 -12.34 -12.38
CA GLU A 585 -32.42 -11.67 -11.76
C GLU A 585 -33.60 -12.64 -11.54
N GLU A 586 -34.01 -13.38 -12.58
CA GLU A 586 -35.07 -14.39 -12.46
C GLU A 586 -34.72 -15.46 -11.42
N LEU A 587 -33.48 -15.95 -11.40
CA LEU A 587 -32.99 -16.93 -10.44
C LEU A 587 -33.07 -16.40 -9.00
N VAL A 588 -32.69 -15.15 -8.77
CA VAL A 588 -32.79 -14.48 -7.46
C VAL A 588 -34.25 -14.37 -7.01
N LEU A 589 -35.14 -13.89 -7.89
CA LEU A 589 -36.56 -13.74 -7.60
C LEU A 589 -37.21 -15.08 -7.24
N LYS A 590 -36.98 -16.10 -8.08
CA LYS A 590 -37.48 -17.46 -7.86
C LYS A 590 -36.95 -18.05 -6.57
N THR A 591 -35.65 -17.93 -6.30
CA THR A 591 -35.03 -18.50 -5.09
C THR A 591 -35.53 -17.79 -3.82
N SER A 592 -35.73 -16.48 -3.87
CA SER A 592 -36.32 -15.73 -2.74
C SER A 592 -37.73 -16.25 -2.42
N ALA A 593 -38.55 -16.48 -3.46
CA ALA A 593 -39.91 -17.01 -3.31
C ALA A 593 -39.92 -18.46 -2.78
N GLU A 594 -39.05 -19.34 -3.31
CA GLU A 594 -38.89 -20.73 -2.83
C GLU A 594 -38.49 -20.81 -1.36
N MET A 595 -37.69 -19.86 -0.89
CA MET A 595 -37.28 -19.75 0.52
C MET A 595 -38.34 -19.07 1.41
N GLY A 596 -39.46 -18.62 0.86
CA GLY A 596 -40.48 -17.86 1.60
C GLY A 596 -40.00 -16.46 2.04
N ILE A 597 -38.95 -15.92 1.43
CA ILE A 597 -38.42 -14.59 1.75
C ILE A 597 -39.23 -13.54 1.00
N LYS A 598 -39.98 -12.72 1.74
CA LYS A 598 -40.71 -11.59 1.18
C LYS A 598 -39.74 -10.47 0.82
N ARG A 599 -39.53 -10.27 -0.48
CA ARG A 599 -38.70 -9.17 -0.99
C ARG A 599 -39.29 -7.79 -0.66
N ARG A 600 -38.42 -6.81 -0.46
CA ARG A 600 -38.75 -5.39 -0.19
C ARG A 600 -37.76 -4.45 -0.87
N GLU A 601 -38.08 -3.16 -0.88
CA GLU A 601 -37.11 -2.14 -1.26
C GLU A 601 -35.98 -2.04 -0.21
N ILE A 602 -34.75 -1.87 -0.68
CA ILE A 602 -33.56 -1.72 0.14
C ILE A 602 -32.77 -0.54 -0.41
N ASP A 603 -32.56 0.48 0.40
CA ASP A 603 -31.83 1.68 -0.02
C ASP A 603 -30.30 1.50 0.03
N ALA A 604 -29.59 2.46 -0.58
CA ALA A 604 -28.13 2.44 -0.65
C ALA A 604 -27.44 2.52 0.71
N GLN A 605 -28.05 3.19 1.70
CA GLN A 605 -27.48 3.32 3.03
C GLN A 605 -27.57 1.98 3.77
N GLU A 606 -28.71 1.29 3.70
CA GLU A 606 -28.86 -0.03 4.29
C GLU A 606 -27.89 -1.04 3.65
N ILE A 607 -27.74 -1.03 2.32
CA ILE A 607 -26.76 -1.87 1.62
C ILE A 607 -25.36 -1.63 2.18
N LEU A 608 -24.95 -0.36 2.31
CA LEU A 608 -23.63 0.00 2.81
C LEU A 608 -23.43 -0.45 4.26
N GLU A 609 -24.38 -0.17 5.14
CA GLU A 609 -24.30 -0.53 6.57
C GLU A 609 -24.26 -2.05 6.78
N ARG A 610 -25.12 -2.79 6.07
CA ARG A 610 -25.17 -4.25 6.19
C ARG A 610 -23.96 -4.94 5.60
N CYS A 611 -23.29 -4.32 4.64
CA CYS A 611 -21.99 -4.81 4.16
C CYS A 611 -20.86 -4.44 5.15
N MET A 612 -20.77 -3.18 5.58
CA MET A 612 -19.63 -2.67 6.34
C MET A 612 -19.65 -3.02 7.83
N TYR A 613 -20.81 -2.99 8.49
CA TYR A 613 -20.85 -3.13 9.96
C TYR A 613 -20.64 -4.57 10.42
N PRO A 614 -21.18 -5.60 9.74
CA PRO A 614 -20.85 -6.99 10.05
C PRO A 614 -19.38 -7.33 9.78
N LEU A 615 -18.80 -6.71 8.75
CA LEU A 615 -17.36 -6.72 8.51
C LEU A 615 -16.57 -6.15 9.71
N ILE A 616 -16.91 -4.94 10.16
CA ILE A 616 -16.28 -4.28 11.30
C ILE A 616 -16.47 -5.08 12.60
N ASN A 617 -17.67 -5.64 12.80
CA ASN A 617 -17.99 -6.47 13.94
C ASN A 617 -17.11 -7.73 14.00
N GLU A 618 -16.84 -8.35 12.85
CA GLU A 618 -15.90 -9.48 12.78
C GLU A 618 -14.46 -9.04 13.07
N GLY A 619 -14.06 -7.86 12.59
CA GLY A 619 -12.77 -7.25 12.97
C GLY A 619 -12.64 -7.03 14.48
N ALA A 620 -13.72 -6.61 15.14
CA ALA A 620 -13.75 -6.46 16.60
C ALA A 620 -13.59 -7.81 17.33
N ARG A 621 -14.21 -8.89 16.83
CA ARG A 621 -14.01 -10.25 17.38
C ARG A 621 -12.57 -10.71 17.23
N ILE A 622 -11.97 -10.49 16.06
CA ILE A 622 -10.57 -10.83 15.79
C ILE A 622 -9.62 -10.12 16.76
N LEU A 623 -9.85 -8.85 17.07
CA LEU A 623 -9.06 -8.10 18.07
C LEU A 623 -9.29 -8.61 19.49
N GLU A 624 -10.54 -8.93 19.83
CA GLU A 624 -10.90 -9.50 21.13
C GLU A 624 -10.17 -10.83 21.39
N GLU A 625 -10.17 -11.71 20.39
CA GLU A 625 -9.51 -13.01 20.38
C GLU A 625 -7.97 -12.92 20.30
N GLY A 626 -7.40 -11.74 20.02
CA GLY A 626 -5.96 -11.54 19.90
C GLY A 626 -5.35 -12.12 18.62
N LEU A 627 -6.17 -12.32 17.58
CA LEU A 627 -5.74 -12.86 16.29
C LEU A 627 -5.13 -11.79 15.37
N ALA A 628 -5.41 -10.52 15.64
CA ALA A 628 -4.67 -9.37 15.12
C ALA A 628 -4.14 -8.55 16.29
N LEU A 629 -2.92 -8.02 16.16
CA LEU A 629 -2.29 -7.26 17.25
C LEU A 629 -2.98 -5.91 17.50
N ARG A 630 -3.40 -5.24 16.42
CA ARG A 630 -3.89 -3.86 16.42
C ARG A 630 -4.99 -3.67 15.38
N ALA A 631 -5.90 -2.72 15.64
CA ALA A 631 -6.93 -2.32 14.67
C ALA A 631 -6.33 -1.82 13.35
N SER A 632 -5.18 -1.13 13.42
CA SER A 632 -4.42 -0.69 12.25
C SER A 632 -3.97 -1.84 11.34
N ASP A 633 -3.73 -3.02 11.90
CA ASP A 633 -3.23 -4.17 11.13
C ASP A 633 -4.36 -4.76 10.27
N ILE A 634 -5.57 -4.79 10.83
CA ILE A 634 -6.80 -5.12 10.11
C ILE A 634 -7.04 -4.12 8.96
N ASP A 635 -6.83 -2.83 9.21
CA ASP A 635 -6.96 -1.80 8.18
C ASP A 635 -6.00 -2.04 7.00
N ILE A 636 -4.74 -2.35 7.29
CA ILE A 636 -3.73 -2.63 6.26
C ILE A 636 -4.07 -3.91 5.48
N ILE A 637 -4.58 -4.94 6.13
CA ILE A 637 -5.08 -6.16 5.48
C ILE A 637 -6.20 -5.82 4.48
N TRP A 638 -7.19 -5.05 4.90
CA TRP A 638 -8.33 -4.72 4.05
C TRP A 638 -8.00 -3.79 2.89
N ILE A 639 -7.07 -2.85 3.10
CA ILE A 639 -6.59 -1.96 2.03
C ILE A 639 -5.79 -2.74 0.98
N ASN A 640 -4.84 -3.59 1.43
CA ASN A 640 -3.87 -4.22 0.53
C ASN A 640 -4.29 -5.60 0.01
N GLY A 641 -5.29 -6.25 0.63
CA GLY A 641 -5.83 -7.55 0.24
C GLY A 641 -7.20 -7.49 -0.42
N TYR A 642 -8.06 -6.55 0.01
CA TYR A 642 -9.49 -6.50 -0.36
C TYR A 642 -9.90 -5.19 -1.04
N GLY A 643 -8.96 -4.25 -1.21
CA GLY A 643 -9.21 -2.99 -1.92
C GLY A 643 -10.08 -2.00 -1.17
N PHE A 644 -10.12 -2.05 0.17
CA PHE A 644 -10.78 -1.01 0.96
C PHE A 644 -10.17 0.36 0.62
N PRO A 645 -10.98 1.40 0.38
CA PRO A 645 -10.47 2.70 -0.06
C PRO A 645 -9.57 3.35 0.98
N ALA A 646 -8.28 3.54 0.66
CA ALA A 646 -7.29 4.13 1.57
C ALA A 646 -7.63 5.58 1.99
N HIS A 647 -8.35 6.34 1.17
CA HIS A 647 -8.90 7.66 1.55
C HIS A 647 -10.00 7.59 2.62
N ARG A 648 -10.40 6.38 3.04
CA ARG A 648 -11.26 6.12 4.20
C ARG A 648 -10.57 5.32 5.30
N GLY A 649 -9.26 5.11 5.21
CA GLY A 649 -8.39 4.65 6.31
C GLY A 649 -8.37 3.14 6.58
N GLY A 650 -9.44 2.43 6.25
CA GLY A 650 -9.64 1.01 6.57
C GLY A 650 -10.94 0.80 7.37
N PRO A 651 -11.46 -0.43 7.49
CA PRO A 651 -12.73 -0.69 8.18
C PRO A 651 -12.73 -0.22 9.65
N MET A 652 -11.63 -0.39 10.39
CA MET A 652 -11.57 -0.03 11.80
C MET A 652 -11.47 1.48 11.97
N PHE A 653 -10.67 2.15 11.14
CA PHE A 653 -10.62 3.61 11.09
C PHE A 653 -11.96 4.24 10.67
N TYR A 654 -12.60 3.67 9.65
CA TYR A 654 -13.92 4.10 9.19
C TYR A 654 -14.99 3.92 10.27
N ALA A 655 -14.90 2.86 11.08
CA ALA A 655 -15.79 2.65 12.22
C ALA A 655 -15.71 3.79 13.24
N ASP A 656 -14.50 4.28 13.52
CA ASP A 656 -14.27 5.41 14.43
C ASP A 656 -14.79 6.74 13.85
N GLN A 657 -14.77 6.90 12.52
CA GLN A 657 -15.37 8.07 11.85
C GLN A 657 -16.89 8.05 11.89
N VAL A 658 -17.51 6.88 11.73
CA VAL A 658 -18.96 6.68 11.80
C VAL A 658 -19.45 6.85 13.24
N GLY A 659 -18.68 6.37 14.20
CA GLY A 659 -19.02 6.28 15.62
C GLY A 659 -19.57 4.90 15.98
N LEU A 660 -18.91 4.25 16.95
CA LEU A 660 -19.26 2.89 17.39
C LEU A 660 -20.69 2.74 17.93
N PRO A 661 -21.33 3.73 18.59
CA PRO A 661 -22.72 3.62 19.02
C PRO A 661 -23.72 3.36 17.87
N ARG A 662 -23.53 4.01 16.71
CA ARG A 662 -24.38 3.77 15.53
C ARG A 662 -24.20 2.35 15.00
N ILE A 663 -22.95 1.92 14.87
CA ILE A 663 -22.62 0.57 14.40
C ILE A 663 -23.23 -0.48 15.32
N LEU A 664 -23.10 -0.30 16.64
CA LEU A 664 -23.68 -1.20 17.62
C LEU A 664 -25.21 -1.26 17.52
N ALA A 665 -25.90 -0.13 17.34
CA ALA A 665 -27.34 -0.10 17.20
C ALA A 665 -27.82 -0.93 16.00
N VAL A 666 -27.16 -0.77 14.84
CA VAL A 666 -27.48 -1.55 13.64
C VAL A 666 -27.16 -3.04 13.83
N MET A 667 -26.02 -3.36 14.45
CA MET A 667 -25.67 -4.77 14.73
C MET A 667 -26.68 -5.45 15.67
N ARG A 668 -27.22 -4.73 16.66
CA ARG A 668 -28.28 -5.25 17.54
C ARG A 668 -29.59 -5.50 16.80
N ASP A 669 -29.99 -4.60 15.90
CA ASP A 669 -31.16 -4.79 15.05
C ASP A 669 -30.99 -6.01 14.12
N LEU A 670 -29.83 -6.14 13.50
CA LEU A 670 -29.49 -7.29 12.66
C LEU A 670 -29.46 -8.60 13.45
N HIS A 671 -28.91 -8.60 14.67
CA HIS A 671 -28.92 -9.74 15.57
C HIS A 671 -30.36 -10.16 15.92
N ALA A 672 -31.22 -9.21 16.26
CA ALA A 672 -32.63 -9.49 16.56
C ALA A 672 -33.38 -10.12 15.38
N LYS A 673 -33.02 -9.76 14.14
CA LYS A 673 -33.68 -10.25 12.92
C LYS A 673 -33.09 -11.56 12.38
N GLN A 674 -31.79 -11.77 12.49
CA GLN A 674 -31.06 -12.84 11.80
C GLN A 674 -30.27 -13.78 12.73
N GLY A 675 -30.38 -13.59 14.04
CA GLY A 675 -29.82 -14.50 15.05
C GLY A 675 -28.32 -14.33 15.31
N ASP A 676 -27.78 -15.25 16.13
CA ASP A 676 -26.49 -15.12 16.81
C ASP A 676 -25.28 -14.96 15.90
N VAL A 677 -25.44 -15.30 14.62
CA VAL A 677 -24.40 -15.10 13.60
C VAL A 677 -24.04 -13.62 13.40
N LEU A 678 -24.94 -12.70 13.79
CA LEU A 678 -24.76 -11.24 13.77
C LEU A 678 -24.68 -10.63 15.16
N LYS A 679 -24.52 -11.44 16.21
CA LYS A 679 -24.34 -10.93 17.57
C LYS A 679 -23.21 -9.87 17.62
N PRO A 680 -23.43 -8.69 18.23
CA PRO A 680 -22.37 -7.72 18.43
C PRO A 680 -21.16 -8.32 19.17
N ALA A 681 -19.95 -7.97 18.75
CA ALA A 681 -18.72 -8.35 19.44
C ALA A 681 -18.69 -7.66 20.82
N ALA A 682 -18.26 -8.36 21.86
CA ALA A 682 -18.22 -7.77 23.21
C ALA A 682 -17.24 -6.58 23.27
N LEU A 683 -16.14 -6.63 22.50
CA LEU A 683 -15.26 -5.48 22.31
C LEU A 683 -15.97 -4.25 21.72
N LEU A 684 -16.84 -4.43 20.72
CA LEU A 684 -17.62 -3.33 20.12
C LEU A 684 -18.58 -2.74 21.15
N GLU A 685 -19.30 -3.59 21.90
CA GLU A 685 -20.22 -3.15 22.95
C GLU A 685 -19.50 -2.34 24.03
N ARG A 686 -18.34 -2.83 24.48
CA ARG A 686 -17.53 -2.18 25.51
C ARG A 686 -17.03 -0.81 25.06
N LEU A 687 -16.41 -0.72 23.88
CA LEU A 687 -15.87 0.56 23.39
C LEU A 687 -16.98 1.59 23.15
N ALA A 688 -18.11 1.17 22.56
CA ALA A 688 -19.25 2.04 22.37
C ALA A 688 -19.82 2.54 23.71
N GLY A 689 -19.92 1.67 24.73
CA GLY A 689 -20.37 2.03 26.07
C GLY A 689 -19.41 2.96 26.83
N GLU A 690 -18.10 2.85 26.57
CA GLU A 690 -17.06 3.72 27.15
C GLU A 690 -16.90 5.06 26.41
N GLY A 691 -17.62 5.29 25.30
CA GLY A 691 -17.43 6.47 24.46
C GLY A 691 -16.07 6.51 23.74
N LYS A 692 -15.46 5.35 23.50
CA LYS A 692 -14.15 5.18 22.85
C LYS A 692 -14.28 4.61 21.45
N GLY A 693 -13.21 4.73 20.67
CA GLY A 693 -13.02 4.08 19.37
C GLY A 693 -12.00 2.94 19.40
N PHE A 694 -11.83 2.26 18.28
CA PHE A 694 -10.77 1.27 18.09
C PHE A 694 -9.37 1.88 18.17
N LYS A 695 -9.21 3.15 17.78
CA LYS A 695 -7.97 3.92 17.96
C LYS A 695 -7.49 4.03 19.41
N ASP A 696 -8.39 3.89 20.38
CA ASP A 696 -8.09 4.00 21.81
C ASP A 696 -7.64 2.66 22.42
N LEU A 697 -7.65 1.58 21.63
CA LEU A 697 -7.11 0.29 22.05
C LEU A 697 -5.59 0.32 22.08
N GLN A 698 -5.02 0.00 23.24
CA GLN A 698 -3.61 -0.37 23.33
C GLN A 698 -3.41 -1.77 22.76
N ALA A 699 -2.29 -1.98 22.07
CA ALA A 699 -1.91 -3.30 21.61
C ALA A 699 -1.77 -4.23 22.83
N LYS A 700 -2.36 -5.43 22.76
CA LYS A 700 -2.10 -6.46 23.78
C LYS A 700 -0.62 -6.85 23.66
N SER A 701 0.09 -6.80 24.78
CA SER A 701 1.51 -7.15 24.92
C SER A 701 1.77 -8.63 24.69
#